data_AF-A0A973DDG7-F1
#
_entry.id   AF-A0A973DDG7-F1
#
_cell.length_a   1.000
_cell.length_b   1.000
_cell.length_c   1.000
_cell.angle_alpha   90.00
_cell.angle_beta   90.00
_cell.angle_gamma   90.00
#
_symmetry.space_group_name_H-M   'P 1'
#
loop_
_entity.id
_entity.type
_entity.pdbx_description
1 polymer ?
#
loop_
_entity_poly.entity_id
_entity_poly.type
_entity_poly.pdbx_seq_one_letter_code
_entity_poly.pdbx_strand_id
1 'polypeptide(L)'
;MLKLREGISYQFLSTPFCNNDENYYRDKLLPLMKECKWKEVGALPALFSANGNSVSFDEDKWAGDVISKHEIESLTFTVDDRKLERNITNEIKSFSLARIYTGKSLISFGSIRGDVNVLKKLATVMLERGLDSFSMLNNRVLKELANDNYELFSDGRILSVLNIIIKHYDHLPFSVNFTKQTARKLGIVYRPKKQHLVIPPRIFHNLINDYTVQINLTLRHLPQLESEIERMLDIQQRFKDYLFRCLREGASSAPFPFKNMQVYEYIQGHFTQNGIELVDNFSSEVTKPGKWEELMEELKPSLKGFSAYSELSTWSFEPFKLGKLSFATIGSFKDYLFELDYKCKAMCLILSGMRIDELNSMHPDFGAQSYTYNQQKIHVFTTRQSKIKTGIQTIEDIFVTTQTGHNAFKLLSTIHRPYLKRIKEPSGFFASLKASNFLTTNTKAGWNASLRENVNKWLNANCLNRLTVDDVSFLQTSNPDQEHSVGLNYKFTPHQTRRSFAFYMIGLELMAFPQLKKQLSHLSTAMTRHYANNATYWGKLRNELDEERVLQRSKLLSNVYERIAQNGRIAGGKGKALKKIAGSHNYFELGDNKRKLDVGYWRELLKSGKSHIHAIAPGMYCTNNQCDMRINVSLDECVDCEFDVIMDGLYAEGKRLNAHRNLSILDEQGELNSSVASQLVVQIRSCERILSDLEIPFEQIILPQSVENFLIPDVVSI
;
A
#
# COMPACT_ATOMS: atom_id res chain seq x y z
N MET A 1 25.11 10.78 15.88
CA MET A 1 25.52 11.45 14.62
C MET A 1 26.11 10.41 13.68
N LEU A 2 25.31 9.94 12.72
CA LEU A 2 25.78 9.04 11.66
C LEU A 2 25.84 9.88 10.37
N LYS A 3 27.05 10.05 9.81
CA LYS A 3 27.25 10.71 8.53
C LYS A 3 26.48 9.94 7.46
N LEU A 4 25.39 10.55 6.97
CA LEU A 4 24.66 10.11 5.80
C LEU A 4 25.63 10.08 4.62
N ARG A 5 25.82 8.89 4.02
CA ARG A 5 26.48 8.77 2.72
C ARG A 5 25.71 9.61 1.72
N GLU A 6 26.46 10.36 0.93
CA GLU A 6 26.02 11.24 -0.13
C GLU A 6 24.87 10.60 -0.90
N GLY A 7 23.74 11.31 -0.89
CA GLY A 7 22.52 10.88 -1.53
C GLY A 7 22.79 10.59 -2.99
N ILE A 8 22.29 9.45 -3.44
CA ILE A 8 21.93 9.21 -4.83
C ILE A 8 21.25 10.49 -5.30
N SER A 9 21.90 11.21 -6.21
CA SER A 9 21.29 12.28 -6.98
C SER A 9 19.99 11.71 -7.50
N TYR A 10 18.86 12.19 -6.98
CA TYR A 10 17.62 12.08 -7.72
C TYR A 10 17.94 12.84 -9.00
N GLN A 11 18.24 12.11 -10.08
CA GLN A 11 18.08 12.65 -11.40
C GLN A 11 16.62 13.08 -11.43
N PHE A 12 16.44 14.38 -11.22
CA PHE A 12 15.30 15.09 -11.69
C PHE A 12 15.08 14.55 -13.09
N LEU A 13 13.91 13.96 -13.34
CA LEU A 13 13.34 14.13 -14.66
C LEU A 13 13.14 15.65 -14.78
N SER A 14 14.21 16.37 -15.14
CA SER A 14 14.08 17.36 -16.18
C SER A 14 13.30 16.59 -17.24
N THR A 15 12.07 17.00 -17.49
CA THR A 15 11.42 16.54 -18.71
C THR A 15 12.47 16.74 -19.80
N PRO A 16 12.84 15.73 -20.60
CA PRO A 16 13.81 15.90 -21.69
C PRO A 16 13.41 17.02 -22.67
N PHE A 17 12.20 17.55 -22.48
CA PHE A 17 11.44 18.49 -23.29
C PHE A 17 11.38 19.92 -22.73
N CYS A 18 11.96 20.19 -21.55
CA CYS A 18 12.02 21.54 -20.98
C CYS A 18 13.41 21.82 -20.41
N ASN A 19 14.32 22.28 -21.27
CA ASN A 19 15.54 22.95 -20.82
C ASN A 19 15.22 24.43 -20.64
N ASN A 20 15.14 24.87 -19.38
CA ASN A 20 15.10 26.23 -18.79
C ASN A 20 14.47 27.44 -19.52
N ASP A 21 14.13 27.42 -20.81
CA ASP A 21 13.32 28.43 -21.52
C ASP A 21 12.55 27.89 -22.75
N GLU A 22 12.88 26.72 -23.31
CA GLU A 22 12.21 26.16 -24.51
C GLU A 22 11.22 25.03 -24.18
N ASN A 23 10.01 25.12 -24.71
CA ASN A 23 8.94 24.13 -24.59
C ASN A 23 8.34 23.84 -25.96
N TYR A 24 8.72 22.71 -26.55
CA TYR A 24 8.30 22.31 -27.91
C TYR A 24 6.78 22.41 -28.15
N TYR A 25 5.96 21.97 -27.20
CA TYR A 25 4.51 22.07 -27.34
C TYR A 25 4.05 23.53 -27.32
N ARG A 26 4.48 24.31 -26.32
CA ARG A 26 4.08 25.72 -26.15
C ARG A 26 4.57 26.60 -27.31
N ASP A 27 5.77 26.35 -27.80
CA ASP A 27 6.48 27.27 -28.69
C ASP A 27 6.32 26.90 -30.17
N LYS A 28 5.97 25.64 -30.50
CA LYS A 28 5.79 25.18 -31.89
C LYS A 28 4.41 24.61 -32.18
N LEU A 29 3.94 23.63 -31.41
CA LEU A 29 2.67 22.96 -31.71
C LEU A 29 1.45 23.84 -31.39
N LEU A 30 1.39 24.42 -30.20
CA LEU A 30 0.26 25.19 -29.73
C LEU A 30 -0.05 26.43 -30.60
N PRO A 31 0.92 27.21 -31.10
CA PRO A 31 0.65 28.31 -32.03
C PRO A 31 0.00 27.82 -33.32
N LEU A 32 0.52 26.75 -33.93
CA LEU A 32 -0.06 26.16 -35.15
C LEU A 32 -1.48 25.63 -34.91
N MET A 33 -1.73 25.03 -33.74
CA MET A 33 -3.06 24.57 -33.35
C MET A 33 -4.04 25.73 -33.17
N LYS A 34 -3.61 26.84 -32.56
CA LYS A 34 -4.42 28.08 -32.40
C LYS A 34 -4.72 28.76 -33.75
N GLU A 35 -3.82 28.62 -34.72
CA GLU A 35 -4.03 29.05 -36.11
C GLU A 35 -4.83 28.05 -36.96
N CYS A 36 -5.35 26.96 -36.35
CA CYS A 36 -6.09 25.89 -37.03
C CYS A 36 -5.31 25.18 -38.17
N LYS A 37 -3.97 25.21 -38.13
CA LYS A 37 -3.08 24.56 -39.12
C LYS A 37 -2.92 23.05 -38.86
N TRP A 38 -4.04 22.33 -38.73
CA TRP A 38 -4.06 20.92 -38.32
C TRP A 38 -3.35 19.96 -39.28
N LYS A 39 -3.23 20.29 -40.58
CA LYS A 39 -2.45 19.49 -41.53
C LYS A 39 -0.95 19.55 -41.23
N GLU A 40 -0.44 20.72 -40.86
CA GLU A 40 0.97 20.90 -40.47
C GLU A 40 1.24 20.24 -39.12
N VAL A 41 0.34 20.44 -38.15
CA VAL A 41 0.40 19.78 -36.83
C VAL A 41 0.44 18.27 -36.98
N GLY A 42 -0.40 17.70 -37.86
CA GLY A 42 -0.50 16.26 -38.09
C GLY A 42 0.79 15.60 -38.60
N ALA A 43 1.68 16.35 -39.27
CA ALA A 43 2.97 15.88 -39.76
C ALA A 43 4.11 16.03 -38.73
N LEU A 44 3.88 16.78 -37.65
CA LEU A 44 4.88 17.03 -36.62
C LEU A 44 4.85 15.94 -35.54
N PRO A 45 6.01 15.65 -34.90
CA PRO A 45 6.05 14.69 -33.81
C PRO A 45 5.24 15.23 -32.63
N ALA A 46 4.33 14.40 -32.10
CA ALA A 46 3.65 14.64 -30.84
C ALA A 46 4.53 14.25 -29.65
N LEU A 47 5.23 13.12 -29.76
CA LEU A 47 6.23 12.64 -28.80
C LEU A 47 7.51 12.30 -29.55
N PHE A 48 8.67 12.53 -28.94
CA PHE A 48 9.95 12.11 -29.49
C PHE A 48 10.92 11.77 -28.35
N SER A 49 11.87 10.88 -28.61
CA SER A 49 12.90 10.48 -27.67
C SER A 49 14.23 11.15 -28.00
N ALA A 50 15.14 11.23 -27.03
CA ALA A 50 16.51 11.68 -27.27
C ALA A 50 17.27 10.81 -28.29
N ASN A 51 16.80 9.58 -28.53
CA ASN A 51 17.40 8.61 -29.45
C ASN A 51 16.81 8.69 -30.87
N GLY A 52 15.97 9.69 -31.16
CA GLY A 52 15.41 9.93 -32.50
C GLY A 52 14.12 9.17 -32.83
N ASN A 53 13.58 8.35 -31.91
CA ASN A 53 12.26 7.74 -32.11
C ASN A 53 11.17 8.81 -31.89
N SER A 54 10.16 8.84 -32.75
CA SER A 54 9.04 9.77 -32.59
C SER A 54 7.72 9.13 -32.95
N VAL A 55 6.65 9.67 -32.38
CA VAL A 55 5.27 9.39 -32.76
C VAL A 55 4.66 10.66 -33.31
N SER A 56 4.06 10.58 -34.48
CA SER A 56 3.40 11.71 -35.13
C SER A 56 2.08 12.08 -34.45
N PHE A 57 1.70 13.35 -34.53
CA PHE A 57 0.41 13.81 -33.98
C PHE A 57 -0.79 13.10 -34.60
N ASP A 58 -0.77 12.80 -35.90
CA ASP A 58 -1.89 12.14 -36.58
C ASP A 58 -2.09 10.67 -36.17
N GLU A 59 -1.11 10.04 -35.53
CA GLU A 59 -1.24 8.65 -35.08
C GLU A 59 -2.34 8.49 -34.02
N ASP A 60 -3.09 7.39 -34.12
CA ASP A 60 -4.19 7.09 -33.20
C ASP A 60 -3.72 6.46 -31.88
N LYS A 61 -2.44 6.06 -31.82
CA LYS A 61 -1.80 5.46 -30.65
C LYS A 61 -0.45 6.12 -30.40
N TRP A 62 -0.26 6.66 -29.20
CA TRP A 62 1.01 7.20 -28.75
C TRP A 62 1.63 6.31 -27.68
N ALA A 63 2.75 5.67 -28.01
CA ALA A 63 3.44 4.77 -27.10
C ALA A 63 4.28 5.55 -26.08
N GLY A 64 4.14 5.23 -24.80
CA GLY A 64 4.81 5.94 -23.70
C GLY A 64 6.31 5.64 -23.62
N ASP A 65 6.75 4.51 -24.18
CA ASP A 65 8.16 4.11 -24.25
C ASP A 65 9.02 5.09 -25.06
N VAL A 66 8.41 5.89 -25.94
CA VAL A 66 9.02 7.02 -26.65
C VAL A 66 9.49 8.11 -25.67
N ILE A 67 8.77 8.32 -24.57
CA ILE A 67 9.14 9.29 -23.52
C ILE A 67 10.19 8.68 -22.58
N SER A 68 10.00 7.42 -22.18
CA SER A 68 10.90 6.73 -21.27
C SER A 68 10.78 5.22 -21.45
N LYS A 69 11.91 4.51 -21.53
CA LYS A 69 11.95 3.03 -21.62
C LYS A 69 11.20 2.31 -20.48
N HIS A 70 10.88 3.01 -19.38
CA HIS A 70 10.13 2.47 -18.24
C HIS A 70 8.60 2.65 -18.35
N GLU A 71 8.12 3.46 -19.29
CA GLU A 71 6.69 3.69 -19.51
C GLU A 71 6.13 2.64 -20.48
N ILE A 72 5.40 1.68 -19.92
CA ILE A 72 4.81 0.55 -20.68
C ILE A 72 3.41 0.85 -21.24
N GLU A 73 2.86 2.02 -20.93
CA GLU A 73 1.49 2.38 -21.25
C GLU A 73 1.42 3.15 -22.59
N SER A 74 0.28 3.09 -23.28
CA SER A 74 0.02 3.87 -24.51
C SER A 74 -1.24 4.73 -24.36
N LEU A 75 -1.26 5.91 -24.97
CA LEU A 75 -2.48 6.69 -25.18
C LEU A 75 -3.12 6.23 -26.49
N THR A 76 -4.42 5.94 -26.46
CA THR A 76 -5.19 5.59 -27.66
C THR A 76 -6.33 6.59 -27.83
N PHE A 77 -6.50 7.08 -29.05
CA PHE A 77 -7.49 8.12 -29.40
C PHE A 77 -8.71 7.54 -30.14
N THR A 78 -8.83 6.21 -30.20
CA THR A 78 -10.01 5.49 -30.70
C THR A 78 -10.95 5.07 -29.56
N VAL A 79 -12.22 4.84 -29.91
CA VAL A 79 -13.26 4.26 -29.03
C VAL A 79 -13.80 3.02 -29.72
N ASP A 80 -13.73 1.87 -29.06
CA ASP A 80 -14.12 0.57 -29.62
C ASP A 80 -13.52 0.31 -31.01
N ASP A 81 -12.22 0.64 -31.14
CA ASP A 81 -11.43 0.57 -32.38
C ASP A 81 -11.95 1.43 -33.55
N ARG A 82 -12.84 2.39 -33.29
CA ARG A 82 -13.34 3.37 -34.25
C ARG A 82 -12.74 4.75 -34.00
N LYS A 83 -12.51 5.50 -35.09
CA LYS A 83 -12.08 6.90 -35.02
C LYS A 83 -13.26 7.78 -34.60
N LEU A 84 -13.00 8.68 -33.66
CA LEU A 84 -13.92 9.75 -33.30
C LEU A 84 -13.87 10.87 -34.35
N GLU A 85 -14.81 11.81 -34.27
CA GLU A 85 -14.78 13.05 -35.04
C GLU A 85 -13.42 13.76 -34.86
N ARG A 86 -12.90 14.33 -35.95
CA ARG A 86 -11.51 14.81 -36.04
C ARG A 86 -11.23 15.96 -35.09
N ASN A 87 -12.12 16.95 -35.01
CA ASN A 87 -11.92 18.12 -34.18
C ASN A 87 -11.84 17.76 -32.70
N ILE A 88 -12.81 17.00 -32.17
CA ILE A 88 -12.79 16.59 -30.75
C ILE A 88 -11.59 15.68 -30.44
N THR A 89 -11.18 14.84 -31.40
CA THR A 89 -9.98 14.00 -31.26
C THR A 89 -8.72 14.86 -31.12
N ASN A 90 -8.59 15.89 -31.95
CA ASN A 90 -7.47 16.82 -31.91
C ASN A 90 -7.43 17.60 -30.59
N GLU A 91 -8.58 17.99 -30.05
CA GLU A 91 -8.67 18.64 -28.74
C GLU A 91 -8.24 17.71 -27.59
N ILE A 92 -8.60 16.42 -27.62
CA ILE A 92 -8.15 15.41 -26.66
C ILE A 92 -6.63 15.17 -26.75
N LYS A 93 -6.09 15.10 -27.97
CA LYS A 93 -4.64 15.01 -28.23
C LYS A 93 -3.92 16.24 -27.67
N SER A 94 -4.45 17.43 -27.91
CA SER A 94 -3.91 18.70 -27.41
C SER A 94 -3.95 18.78 -25.88
N PHE A 95 -5.03 18.33 -25.25
CA PHE A 95 -5.11 18.18 -23.80
C PHE A 95 -4.01 17.26 -23.25
N SER A 96 -3.74 16.16 -23.94
CA SER A 96 -2.68 15.22 -23.55
C SER A 96 -1.31 15.89 -23.60
N LEU A 97 -1.01 16.63 -24.68
CA LEU A 97 0.24 17.36 -24.83
C LEU A 97 0.40 18.49 -23.81
N ALA A 98 -0.63 19.27 -23.54
CA ALA A 98 -0.59 20.29 -22.47
C ALA A 98 -0.19 19.65 -21.14
N ARG A 99 -0.78 18.50 -20.79
CA ARG A 99 -0.43 17.79 -19.56
C ARG A 99 0.99 17.22 -19.53
N ILE A 100 1.50 16.77 -20.67
CA ILE A 100 2.85 16.20 -20.78
C ILE A 100 3.90 17.31 -20.70
N TYR A 101 3.69 18.42 -21.42
CA TYR A 101 4.72 19.43 -21.63
C TYR A 101 4.62 20.64 -20.70
N THR A 102 3.46 20.97 -20.12
CA THR A 102 3.28 22.23 -19.35
C THR A 102 2.93 22.00 -17.87
N GLY A 103 2.95 20.76 -17.40
CA GLY A 103 2.60 20.41 -16.02
C GLY A 103 3.63 20.92 -14.99
N LYS A 104 3.16 21.53 -13.90
CA LYS A 104 4.01 21.94 -12.75
C LYS A 104 4.39 20.79 -11.80
N SER A 105 3.89 19.58 -12.05
CA SER A 105 4.04 18.41 -11.18
C SER A 105 4.28 17.16 -12.00
N LEU A 106 5.11 16.25 -11.49
CA LEU A 106 5.31 14.93 -12.10
C LEU A 106 4.00 14.14 -12.17
N ILE A 107 3.62 13.71 -13.37
CA ILE A 107 2.41 12.93 -13.64
C ILE A 107 2.82 11.67 -14.40
N SER A 108 2.29 10.51 -14.02
CA SER A 108 2.56 9.27 -14.74
C SER A 108 1.75 9.19 -16.05
N PHE A 109 2.31 8.55 -17.07
CA PHE A 109 1.62 8.37 -18.36
C PHE A 109 0.30 7.61 -18.21
N GLY A 110 0.26 6.63 -17.28
CA GLY A 110 -0.96 5.93 -16.90
C GLY A 110 -2.08 6.83 -16.35
N SER A 111 -1.74 7.93 -15.68
CA SER A 111 -2.72 8.91 -15.20
C SER A 111 -3.30 9.72 -16.36
N ILE A 112 -2.47 10.09 -17.33
CA ILE A 112 -2.90 10.80 -18.55
C ILE A 112 -3.83 9.91 -19.37
N ARG A 113 -3.47 8.63 -19.56
CA ARG A 113 -4.33 7.63 -20.19
C ARG A 113 -5.70 7.53 -19.51
N GLY A 114 -5.72 7.55 -18.17
CA GLY A 114 -6.96 7.55 -17.40
C GLY A 114 -7.87 8.73 -17.74
N ASP A 115 -7.31 9.93 -17.85
CA ASP A 115 -8.05 11.15 -18.16
C ASP A 115 -8.49 11.19 -19.63
N VAL A 116 -7.64 10.75 -20.56
CA VAL A 116 -8.00 10.58 -21.99
C VAL A 116 -9.19 9.64 -22.15
N ASN A 117 -9.20 8.51 -21.45
CA ASN A 117 -10.32 7.57 -21.49
C ASN A 117 -11.63 8.18 -20.97
N VAL A 118 -11.55 9.09 -20.00
CA VAL A 118 -12.73 9.83 -19.50
C VAL A 118 -13.19 10.86 -20.53
N LEU A 119 -12.27 11.59 -21.16
CA LEU A 119 -12.60 12.55 -22.23
C LEU A 119 -13.22 11.87 -23.44
N LYS A 120 -12.72 10.71 -23.85
CA LYS A 120 -13.30 9.93 -24.96
C LYS A 120 -14.77 9.57 -24.70
N LYS A 121 -15.09 9.15 -23.47
CA LYS A 121 -16.48 8.85 -23.08
C LYS A 121 -17.37 10.10 -23.09
N LEU A 122 -16.84 11.22 -22.60
CA LEU A 122 -17.55 12.50 -22.66
C LEU A 122 -17.76 12.94 -24.13
N ALA A 123 -16.74 12.78 -24.97
CA ALA A 123 -16.79 13.11 -26.39
C ALA A 123 -17.86 12.30 -27.13
N THR A 124 -18.02 11.01 -26.84
CA THR A 124 -19.10 10.20 -27.42
C THR A 124 -20.47 10.81 -27.15
N VAL A 125 -20.77 11.17 -25.90
CA VAL A 125 -22.05 11.78 -25.51
C VAL A 125 -22.20 13.21 -26.07
N MET A 126 -21.11 13.97 -26.17
CA MET A 126 -21.12 15.28 -26.81
C MET A 126 -21.49 15.18 -28.30
N LEU A 127 -20.88 14.23 -29.03
CA LEU A 127 -21.12 14.02 -30.45
C LEU A 127 -22.56 13.54 -30.73
N GLU A 128 -23.16 12.74 -29.84
CA GLU A 128 -24.58 12.36 -29.91
C GLU A 128 -25.52 13.58 -29.87
N ARG A 129 -25.08 14.70 -29.30
CA ARG A 129 -25.79 15.99 -29.28
C ARG A 129 -25.32 16.98 -30.36
N GLY A 130 -24.48 16.54 -31.29
CA GLY A 130 -23.89 17.42 -32.31
C GLY A 130 -22.87 18.43 -31.76
N LEU A 131 -22.26 18.13 -30.61
CA LEU A 131 -21.19 18.94 -30.03
C LEU A 131 -19.83 18.31 -30.38
N ASP A 132 -19.10 18.91 -31.30
CA ASP A 132 -17.81 18.42 -31.82
C ASP A 132 -16.59 19.17 -31.24
N SER A 133 -16.80 20.07 -30.28
CA SER A 133 -15.75 20.81 -29.59
C SER A 133 -16.05 21.02 -28.11
N PHE A 134 -15.03 20.89 -27.26
CA PHE A 134 -15.09 21.26 -25.85
C PHE A 134 -15.34 22.76 -25.65
N SER A 135 -15.09 23.60 -26.65
CA SER A 135 -15.45 25.02 -26.61
C SER A 135 -16.96 25.26 -26.57
N MET A 136 -17.77 24.31 -27.05
CA MET A 136 -19.23 24.37 -26.99
C MET A 136 -19.77 24.04 -25.58
N LEU A 137 -18.92 23.54 -24.68
CA LEU A 137 -19.30 23.28 -23.30
C LEU A 137 -19.37 24.57 -22.50
N ASN A 138 -20.53 24.80 -21.88
CA ASN A 138 -20.70 25.80 -20.84
C ASN A 138 -21.39 25.16 -19.62
N ASN A 139 -21.57 25.94 -18.54
CA ASN A 139 -22.17 25.42 -17.31
C ASN A 139 -23.58 24.85 -17.51
N ARG A 140 -24.36 25.40 -18.45
CA ARG A 140 -25.71 24.93 -18.78
C ARG A 140 -25.64 23.62 -19.56
N VAL A 141 -24.86 23.56 -20.64
CA VAL A 141 -24.70 22.35 -21.47
C VAL A 141 -24.17 21.19 -20.63
N LEU A 142 -23.18 21.42 -19.76
CA LEU A 142 -22.65 20.39 -18.87
C LEU A 142 -23.70 19.86 -17.89
N LYS A 143 -24.59 20.72 -17.41
CA LYS A 143 -25.70 20.31 -16.53
C LYS A 143 -26.71 19.47 -17.30
N GLU A 144 -27.05 19.87 -18.52
CA GLU A 144 -27.95 19.09 -19.39
C GLU A 144 -27.34 17.72 -19.76
N LEU A 145 -26.05 17.67 -20.10
CA LEU A 145 -25.34 16.40 -20.36
C LEU A 145 -25.33 15.49 -19.13
N ALA A 146 -25.10 16.07 -17.94
CA ALA A 146 -25.06 15.32 -16.69
C ALA A 146 -26.44 14.76 -16.29
N ASN A 147 -27.52 15.49 -16.57
CA ASN A 147 -28.88 15.03 -16.32
C ASN A 147 -29.24 13.85 -17.23
N ASP A 148 -28.96 13.96 -18.52
CA ASP A 148 -29.30 12.91 -19.50
C ASP A 148 -28.40 11.67 -19.35
N ASN A 149 -27.19 11.86 -18.81
CA ASN A 149 -26.18 10.80 -18.69
C ASN A 149 -25.71 10.65 -17.25
N TYR A 150 -26.65 10.59 -16.30
CA TYR A 150 -26.35 10.50 -14.87
C TYR A 150 -25.29 9.45 -14.53
N GLU A 151 -25.41 8.27 -15.13
CA GLU A 151 -24.49 7.14 -14.92
C GLU A 151 -23.03 7.52 -15.21
N LEU A 152 -22.79 8.28 -16.28
CA LEU A 152 -21.48 8.71 -16.73
C LEU A 152 -20.84 9.75 -15.79
N PHE A 153 -21.64 10.60 -15.14
CA PHE A 153 -21.17 11.66 -14.23
C PHE A 153 -21.11 11.23 -12.76
N SER A 154 -21.85 10.19 -12.39
CA SER A 154 -22.06 9.75 -11.00
C SER A 154 -20.81 9.27 -10.24
N ASP A 155 -19.69 8.99 -10.91
CA ASP A 155 -18.43 8.58 -10.26
C ASP A 155 -17.45 9.75 -9.98
N GLY A 156 -17.77 10.94 -10.48
CA GLY A 156 -16.99 12.16 -10.31
C GLY A 156 -15.73 12.28 -11.18
N ARG A 157 -15.39 11.28 -11.99
CA ARG A 157 -14.19 11.32 -12.84
C ARG A 157 -14.28 12.39 -13.93
N ILE A 158 -15.42 12.52 -14.60
CA ILE A 158 -15.62 13.59 -15.59
C ILE A 158 -15.40 14.96 -14.97
N LEU A 159 -15.97 15.22 -13.80
CA LEU A 159 -15.81 16.50 -13.12
C LEU A 159 -14.35 16.76 -12.77
N SER A 160 -13.61 15.74 -12.34
CA SER A 160 -12.18 15.83 -12.10
C SER A 160 -11.42 16.24 -13.37
N VAL A 161 -11.70 15.59 -14.50
CA VAL A 161 -11.00 15.86 -15.77
C VAL A 161 -11.39 17.21 -16.37
N LEU A 162 -12.66 17.61 -16.32
CA LEU A 162 -13.10 18.96 -16.69
C LEU A 162 -12.39 20.04 -15.85
N ASN A 163 -12.16 19.78 -14.56
CA ASN A 163 -11.39 20.69 -13.71
C ASN A 163 -9.89 20.68 -14.03
N ILE A 164 -9.35 19.63 -14.67
CA ILE A 164 -7.98 19.62 -15.21
C ILE A 164 -7.92 20.45 -16.50
N ILE A 165 -8.91 20.37 -17.38
CA ILE A 165 -9.03 21.25 -18.56
C ILE A 165 -8.95 22.72 -18.12
N ILE A 166 -9.72 23.11 -17.09
CA ILE A 166 -9.66 24.48 -16.53
C ILE A 166 -8.25 24.85 -16.05
N LYS A 167 -7.52 23.92 -15.43
CA LYS A 167 -6.16 24.18 -14.94
C LYS A 167 -5.14 24.40 -16.05
N HIS A 168 -5.45 24.04 -17.29
CA HIS A 168 -4.53 24.15 -18.43
C HIS A 168 -5.12 25.03 -19.54
N TYR A 169 -6.11 25.86 -19.22
CA TYR A 169 -6.86 26.65 -20.21
C TYR A 169 -5.97 27.55 -21.09
N ASP A 170 -4.85 28.04 -20.55
CA ASP A 170 -3.84 28.86 -21.23
C ASP A 170 -2.96 28.07 -22.21
N HIS A 171 -2.93 26.74 -22.06
CA HIS A 171 -2.14 25.80 -22.85
C HIS A 171 -2.99 24.91 -23.77
N LEU A 172 -4.23 25.29 -24.04
CA LEU A 172 -5.13 24.56 -24.94
C LEU A 172 -5.42 25.38 -26.21
N PRO A 173 -5.66 24.72 -27.36
CA PRO A 173 -6.00 25.42 -28.61
C PRO A 173 -7.49 25.78 -28.73
N PHE A 174 -8.30 25.44 -27.73
CA PHE A 174 -9.73 25.70 -27.70
C PHE A 174 -10.11 26.49 -26.44
N SER A 175 -11.22 27.23 -26.53
CA SER A 175 -11.71 28.06 -25.41
C SER A 175 -12.38 27.21 -24.33
N VAL A 176 -12.17 27.54 -23.05
CA VAL A 176 -12.83 26.87 -21.92
C VAL A 176 -13.95 27.76 -21.38
N ASN A 177 -15.19 27.47 -21.77
CA ASN A 177 -16.36 28.33 -21.49
C ASN A 177 -17.17 27.91 -20.24
N PHE A 178 -16.52 27.21 -19.31
CA PHE A 178 -17.13 26.75 -18.07
C PHE A 178 -16.22 26.95 -16.86
N THR A 179 -16.82 27.17 -15.70
CA THR A 179 -16.07 27.33 -14.44
C THR A 179 -15.97 26.00 -13.69
N LYS A 180 -15.21 25.96 -12.58
CA LYS A 180 -14.98 24.76 -11.78
C LYS A 180 -16.27 23.97 -11.55
N GLN A 181 -16.23 22.68 -11.91
CA GLN A 181 -17.37 21.79 -11.86
C GLN A 181 -17.44 21.04 -10.53
N THR A 182 -18.64 20.94 -9.98
CA THR A 182 -18.95 20.24 -8.73
C THR A 182 -20.27 19.49 -8.89
N ALA A 183 -20.46 18.43 -8.11
CA ALA A 183 -21.70 17.64 -8.13
C ALA A 183 -22.94 18.53 -7.93
N ARG A 184 -22.88 19.45 -6.95
CA ARG A 184 -23.93 20.43 -6.66
C ARG A 184 -24.30 21.28 -7.87
N LYS A 185 -23.31 21.74 -8.63
CA LYS A 185 -23.52 22.62 -9.80
C LYS A 185 -24.19 21.89 -10.96
N LEU A 186 -23.83 20.62 -11.16
CA LEU A 186 -24.43 19.76 -12.17
C LEU A 186 -25.74 19.11 -11.72
N GLY A 187 -26.15 19.27 -10.45
CA GLY A 187 -27.36 18.64 -9.92
C GLY A 187 -27.27 17.12 -9.76
N ILE A 188 -26.05 16.57 -9.72
CA ILE A 188 -25.82 15.13 -9.60
C ILE A 188 -25.52 14.73 -8.16
N VAL A 189 -25.89 13.51 -7.79
CA VAL A 189 -25.48 12.85 -6.56
C VAL A 189 -24.44 11.80 -6.93
N TYR A 190 -23.32 11.74 -6.21
CA TYR A 190 -22.34 10.70 -6.48
C TYR A 190 -22.89 9.35 -6.08
N ARG A 191 -22.60 8.33 -6.88
CA ARG A 191 -22.88 6.96 -6.48
C ARG A 191 -22.12 6.64 -5.20
N PRO A 192 -22.77 6.03 -4.20
CA PRO A 192 -22.10 5.65 -2.97
C PRO A 192 -20.98 4.69 -3.31
N LYS A 193 -19.75 5.01 -2.88
CA LYS A 193 -18.61 4.11 -3.06
C LYS A 193 -18.86 2.87 -2.21
N LYS A 194 -19.07 1.72 -2.86
CA LYS A 194 -19.17 0.43 -2.17
C LYS A 194 -17.88 0.18 -1.41
N GLN A 195 -18.01 -0.08 -0.12
CA GLN A 195 -16.88 -0.44 0.71
C GLN A 195 -16.30 -1.79 0.28
N HIS A 196 -15.00 -2.00 0.45
CA HIS A 196 -14.44 -3.34 0.27
C HIS A 196 -15.07 -4.34 1.27
N LEU A 197 -15.25 -5.58 0.83
CA LEU A 197 -15.79 -6.64 1.67
C LEU A 197 -14.79 -7.03 2.78
N VAL A 198 -15.32 -7.48 3.90
CA VAL A 198 -14.53 -8.26 4.86
C VAL A 198 -14.35 -9.68 4.30
N ILE A 199 -13.20 -10.31 4.52
CA ILE A 199 -12.98 -11.73 4.17
C ILE A 199 -13.77 -12.57 5.18
N PRO A 200 -14.72 -13.42 4.76
CA PRO A 200 -15.50 -14.25 5.68
C PRO A 200 -14.62 -15.12 6.59
N PRO A 201 -15.02 -15.38 7.85
CA PRO A 201 -14.19 -16.09 8.82
C PRO A 201 -13.67 -17.45 8.33
N ARG A 202 -14.53 -18.22 7.65
CA ARG A 202 -14.16 -19.52 7.05
C ARG A 202 -13.02 -19.38 6.04
N ILE A 203 -13.16 -18.44 5.12
CA ILE A 203 -12.16 -18.16 4.07
C ILE A 203 -10.87 -17.61 4.71
N PHE A 204 -11.01 -16.68 5.65
CA PHE A 204 -9.89 -16.08 6.37
C PHE A 204 -9.08 -17.12 7.16
N HIS A 205 -9.76 -18.02 7.86
CA HIS A 205 -9.16 -19.11 8.62
C HIS A 205 -8.43 -20.10 7.72
N ASN A 206 -9.03 -20.50 6.59
CA ASN A 206 -8.39 -21.40 5.63
C ASN A 206 -7.11 -20.79 5.02
N LEU A 207 -7.16 -19.50 4.64
CA LEU A 207 -5.98 -18.79 4.15
C LEU A 207 -4.87 -18.79 5.19
N ILE A 208 -5.17 -18.41 6.43
CA ILE A 208 -4.16 -18.34 7.49
C ILE A 208 -3.57 -19.71 7.78
N ASN A 209 -4.39 -20.74 7.97
CA ASN A 209 -3.90 -22.06 8.39
C ASN A 209 -3.06 -22.73 7.31
N ASP A 210 -3.58 -22.83 6.08
CA ASP A 210 -2.86 -23.49 4.98
C ASP A 210 -1.52 -22.78 4.72
N TYR A 211 -1.55 -21.45 4.66
CA TYR A 211 -0.35 -20.68 4.33
C TYR A 211 0.65 -20.78 5.48
N THR A 212 0.20 -20.74 6.74
CA THR A 212 1.07 -20.92 7.90
C THR A 212 1.73 -22.29 7.91
N VAL A 213 0.98 -23.36 7.61
CA VAL A 213 1.53 -24.73 7.54
C VAL A 213 2.63 -24.81 6.50
N GLN A 214 2.37 -24.35 5.26
CA GLN A 214 3.37 -24.43 4.20
C GLN A 214 4.59 -23.56 4.50
N ILE A 215 4.40 -22.32 4.98
CA ILE A 215 5.50 -21.43 5.37
C ILE A 215 6.36 -22.09 6.44
N ASN A 216 5.75 -22.63 7.51
CA ASN A 216 6.50 -23.25 8.62
C ASN A 216 7.25 -24.52 8.21
N LEU A 217 6.72 -25.30 7.27
CA LEU A 217 7.42 -26.45 6.69
C LEU A 217 8.67 -25.99 5.92
N THR A 218 8.53 -24.98 5.07
CA THR A 218 9.63 -24.44 4.25
C THR A 218 10.69 -23.72 5.08
N LEU A 219 10.31 -23.02 6.14
CA LEU A 219 11.22 -22.25 7.01
C LEU A 219 12.37 -23.10 7.58
N ARG A 220 12.14 -24.40 7.82
CA ARG A 220 13.16 -25.32 8.34
C ARG A 220 14.28 -25.59 7.34
N HIS A 221 14.05 -25.27 6.07
CA HIS A 221 14.92 -25.57 4.95
C HIS A 221 15.35 -24.31 4.19
N LEU A 222 15.32 -23.11 4.80
CA LEU A 222 15.69 -21.86 4.12
C LEU A 222 17.08 -21.89 3.44
N PRO A 223 18.16 -22.41 4.06
CA PRO A 223 19.46 -22.46 3.39
C PRO A 223 19.45 -23.37 2.17
N GLN A 224 18.76 -24.52 2.27
CA GLN A 224 18.59 -25.45 1.16
C GLN A 224 17.76 -24.82 0.04
N LEU A 225 16.68 -24.11 0.38
CA LEU A 225 15.85 -23.39 -0.59
C LEU A 225 16.67 -22.36 -1.37
N GLU A 226 17.46 -21.53 -0.68
CA GLU A 226 18.30 -20.51 -1.33
C GLU A 226 19.31 -21.17 -2.30
N SER A 227 19.96 -22.26 -1.86
CA SER A 227 20.92 -23.02 -2.66
C SER A 227 20.28 -23.68 -3.89
N GLU A 228 19.08 -24.28 -3.77
CA GLU A 228 18.39 -24.89 -4.90
C GLU A 228 17.87 -23.84 -5.90
N ILE A 229 17.49 -22.64 -5.42
CA ILE A 229 17.16 -21.51 -6.31
C ILE A 229 18.41 -21.06 -7.06
N GLU A 230 19.56 -20.91 -6.39
CA GLU A 230 20.82 -20.58 -7.05
C GLU A 230 21.21 -21.63 -8.11
N ARG A 231 21.08 -22.92 -7.77
CA ARG A 231 21.33 -24.02 -8.70
C ARG A 231 20.37 -23.98 -9.91
N MET A 232 19.09 -23.71 -9.69
CA MET A 232 18.12 -23.55 -10.77
C MET A 232 18.52 -22.41 -11.71
N LEU A 233 18.90 -21.26 -11.15
CA LEU A 233 19.32 -20.10 -11.93
C LEU A 233 20.62 -20.37 -12.71
N ASP A 234 21.55 -21.16 -12.16
CA ASP A 234 22.75 -21.60 -12.87
C ASP A 234 22.44 -22.48 -14.07
N ILE A 235 21.53 -23.45 -13.90
CA ILE A 235 21.08 -24.31 -14.99
C ILE A 235 20.43 -23.47 -16.09
N GLN A 236 19.58 -22.52 -15.73
CA GLN A 236 18.93 -21.61 -16.69
C GLN A 236 19.93 -20.73 -17.42
N GLN A 237 20.94 -20.20 -16.72
CA GLN A 237 21.99 -19.39 -17.34
C GLN A 237 22.82 -20.22 -18.33
N ARG A 238 23.27 -21.41 -17.94
CA ARG A 238 24.01 -22.33 -18.84
C ARG A 238 23.19 -22.68 -20.08
N PHE A 239 21.88 -22.89 -19.91
CA PHE A 239 20.98 -23.18 -21.03
C PHE A 239 20.87 -21.98 -21.98
N LYS A 240 20.74 -20.75 -21.45
CA LYS A 240 20.77 -19.53 -22.26
C LYS A 240 22.08 -19.40 -23.05
N ASP A 241 23.23 -19.63 -22.40
CA ASP A 241 24.54 -19.53 -23.04
C ASP A 241 24.71 -20.57 -24.16
N TYR A 242 24.18 -21.79 -23.95
CA TYR A 242 24.12 -22.81 -24.98
C TYR A 242 23.26 -22.38 -26.19
N LEU A 243 22.06 -21.83 -25.95
CA LEU A 243 21.20 -21.34 -27.03
C LEU A 243 21.89 -20.26 -27.85
N PHE A 244 22.59 -19.34 -27.19
CA PHE A 244 23.33 -18.27 -27.84
C PHE A 244 24.54 -18.80 -28.62
N ARG A 245 25.28 -19.77 -28.08
CA ARG A 245 26.35 -20.44 -28.83
C ARG A 245 25.82 -21.10 -30.10
N CYS A 246 24.76 -21.90 -30.01
CA CYS A 246 24.17 -22.55 -31.19
C CYS A 246 23.63 -21.57 -32.23
N LEU A 247 23.15 -20.40 -31.79
CA LEU A 247 22.77 -19.32 -32.69
C LEU A 247 24.00 -18.74 -33.41
N ARG A 248 25.04 -18.38 -32.64
CA ARG A 248 26.25 -17.74 -33.18
C ARG A 248 27.04 -18.63 -34.13
N GLU A 249 27.07 -19.93 -33.88
CA GLU A 249 27.72 -20.94 -34.72
C GLU A 249 26.90 -21.32 -35.97
N GLY A 250 25.67 -20.81 -36.12
CA GLY A 250 24.76 -21.21 -37.21
C GLY A 250 24.29 -22.67 -37.09
N ALA A 251 24.48 -23.31 -35.94
CA ALA A 251 24.08 -24.69 -35.66
C ALA A 251 22.56 -24.86 -35.47
N SER A 252 21.80 -23.76 -35.55
CA SER A 252 20.35 -23.74 -35.42
C SER A 252 19.69 -22.95 -36.53
N SER A 253 18.51 -23.40 -36.98
CA SER A 253 17.76 -22.78 -38.06
C SER A 253 16.86 -21.64 -37.57
N ALA A 254 16.78 -20.55 -38.33
CA ALA A 254 15.84 -19.48 -38.05
C ALA A 254 14.40 -20.02 -37.98
N PRO A 255 13.57 -19.60 -37.00
CA PRO A 255 13.79 -18.49 -36.07
C PRO A 255 14.37 -18.89 -34.71
N PHE A 256 14.89 -20.11 -34.56
CA PHE A 256 15.48 -20.57 -33.29
C PHE A 256 16.69 -19.71 -32.89
N PRO A 257 16.91 -19.38 -31.59
CA PRO A 257 16.20 -19.79 -30.37
C PRO A 257 14.98 -18.93 -30.01
N PHE A 258 14.55 -18.03 -30.88
CA PHE A 258 13.43 -17.13 -30.62
C PHE A 258 12.07 -17.78 -30.90
N LYS A 259 11.01 -17.10 -30.47
CA LYS A 259 9.65 -17.62 -30.57
C LYS A 259 9.10 -17.66 -32.00
N ASN A 260 9.44 -16.69 -32.84
CA ASN A 260 8.91 -16.54 -34.19
C ASN A 260 9.86 -15.75 -35.11
N MET A 261 9.59 -15.78 -36.42
CA MET A 261 10.44 -15.14 -37.44
C MET A 261 10.47 -13.62 -37.32
N GLN A 262 9.35 -12.99 -36.97
CA GLN A 262 9.28 -11.53 -36.79
C GLN A 262 10.28 -11.03 -35.72
N VAL A 263 10.40 -11.76 -34.60
CA VAL A 263 11.38 -11.44 -33.57
C VAL A 263 12.81 -11.68 -34.06
N TYR A 264 13.04 -12.76 -34.81
CA TYR A 264 14.35 -13.06 -35.39
C TYR A 264 14.80 -11.93 -36.34
N GLU A 265 13.96 -11.53 -37.29
CA GLU A 265 14.24 -10.47 -38.27
C GLU A 265 14.49 -9.11 -37.59
N TYR A 266 13.69 -8.78 -36.57
CA TYR A 266 13.89 -7.56 -35.78
C TYR A 266 15.25 -7.54 -35.08
N ILE A 267 15.62 -8.64 -34.41
CA ILE A 267 16.92 -8.75 -33.74
C ILE A 267 18.05 -8.69 -34.77
N GLN A 268 17.92 -9.41 -35.89
CA GLN A 268 18.92 -9.40 -36.95
C GLN A 268 19.14 -7.99 -37.49
N GLY A 269 18.06 -7.25 -37.77
CA GLY A 269 18.14 -5.85 -38.20
C GLY A 269 18.84 -4.95 -37.18
N HIS A 270 18.54 -5.11 -35.89
CA HIS A 270 19.21 -4.35 -34.82
C HIS A 270 20.72 -4.64 -34.73
N PHE A 271 21.11 -5.89 -34.92
CA PHE A 271 22.52 -6.29 -34.97
C PHE A 271 23.24 -5.66 -36.17
N THR A 272 22.65 -5.76 -37.36
CA THR A 272 23.20 -5.17 -38.59
C THR A 272 23.36 -3.65 -38.47
N GLN A 273 22.38 -2.94 -37.88
CA GLN A 273 22.46 -1.50 -37.63
C GLN A 273 23.62 -1.11 -36.70
N ASN A 274 24.01 -2.00 -35.78
CA ASN A 274 25.15 -1.81 -34.88
C ASN A 274 26.48 -2.36 -35.46
N GLY A 275 26.48 -2.78 -36.73
CA GLY A 275 27.66 -3.24 -37.45
C GLY A 275 28.25 -4.54 -36.89
N ILE A 276 27.39 -5.49 -36.50
CA ILE A 276 27.72 -6.86 -36.09
C ILE A 276 26.71 -7.81 -36.73
N GLU A 277 27.15 -9.02 -37.11
CA GLU A 277 26.24 -10.07 -37.58
C GLU A 277 25.64 -10.85 -36.40
N LEU A 278 24.37 -11.25 -36.52
CA LEU A 278 23.71 -12.05 -35.47
C LEU A 278 24.33 -13.45 -35.35
N VAL A 279 24.67 -14.05 -36.49
CA VAL A 279 25.36 -15.34 -36.62
C VAL A 279 26.79 -15.05 -37.07
N ASP A 280 27.69 -14.87 -36.12
CA ASP A 280 29.02 -14.30 -36.36
C ASP A 280 30.16 -15.30 -36.20
N ASN A 281 29.88 -16.56 -35.84
CA ASN A 281 30.88 -17.57 -35.46
C ASN A 281 31.90 -17.03 -34.44
N PHE A 282 31.45 -16.20 -33.49
CA PHE A 282 32.29 -15.53 -32.48
C PHE A 282 33.30 -14.51 -33.03
N SER A 283 33.23 -14.13 -34.30
CA SER A 283 34.11 -13.10 -34.89
C SER A 283 33.93 -11.73 -34.23
N SER A 284 32.75 -11.44 -33.66
CA SER A 284 32.52 -10.18 -32.94
C SER A 284 33.31 -10.11 -31.64
N GLU A 285 33.66 -11.23 -31.00
CA GLU A 285 34.45 -11.20 -29.76
C GLU A 285 35.90 -10.75 -30.01
N VAL A 286 36.41 -10.97 -31.22
CA VAL A 286 37.74 -10.51 -31.61
C VAL A 286 37.72 -9.02 -31.99
N THR A 287 36.68 -8.60 -32.71
CA THR A 287 36.60 -7.25 -33.29
C THR A 287 35.99 -6.21 -32.34
N LYS A 288 34.99 -6.61 -31.54
CA LYS A 288 34.24 -5.78 -30.59
C LYS A 288 33.83 -6.62 -29.35
N PRO A 289 34.80 -6.96 -28.47
CA PRO A 289 34.57 -7.86 -27.33
C PRO A 289 33.33 -7.47 -26.50
N GLY A 290 32.45 -8.44 -26.23
CA GLY A 290 31.25 -8.27 -25.40
C GLY A 290 30.08 -7.51 -26.06
N LYS A 291 30.25 -6.92 -27.25
CA LYS A 291 29.19 -6.12 -27.88
C LYS A 291 27.99 -6.97 -28.31
N TRP A 292 28.20 -8.23 -28.70
CA TRP A 292 27.11 -9.14 -29.04
C TRP A 292 26.19 -9.41 -27.84
N GLU A 293 26.79 -9.65 -26.66
CA GLU A 293 26.05 -9.86 -25.42
C GLU A 293 25.35 -8.58 -24.95
N GLU A 294 26.00 -7.41 -25.09
CA GLU A 294 25.41 -6.11 -24.78
C GLU A 294 24.13 -5.87 -25.60
N LEU A 295 24.17 -6.14 -26.91
CA LEU A 295 23.00 -6.00 -27.79
C LEU A 295 21.88 -6.98 -27.41
N MET A 296 22.21 -8.22 -27.04
CA MET A 296 21.20 -9.17 -26.55
C MET A 296 20.59 -8.73 -25.22
N GLU A 297 21.39 -8.22 -24.30
CA GLU A 297 20.93 -7.73 -22.99
C GLU A 297 20.14 -6.42 -23.12
N GLU A 298 20.37 -5.62 -24.16
CA GLU A 298 19.53 -4.47 -24.49
C GLU A 298 18.13 -4.92 -24.97
N LEU A 299 18.09 -5.90 -25.88
CA LEU A 299 16.84 -6.36 -26.52
C LEU A 299 16.00 -7.29 -25.64
N LYS A 300 16.65 -8.05 -24.74
CA LYS A 300 16.04 -9.04 -23.83
C LYS A 300 14.97 -9.93 -24.48
N PRO A 301 15.27 -10.58 -25.63
CA PRO A 301 14.25 -11.28 -26.41
C PRO A 301 13.69 -12.52 -25.69
N SER A 302 12.43 -12.85 -25.97
CA SER A 302 11.85 -14.09 -25.45
C SER A 302 12.43 -15.30 -26.19
N LEU A 303 13.17 -16.13 -25.45
CA LEU A 303 13.72 -17.39 -25.98
C LEU A 303 12.73 -18.55 -25.79
N LYS A 304 12.91 -19.62 -26.56
CA LYS A 304 12.26 -20.91 -26.32
C LYS A 304 12.71 -21.49 -24.97
N GLY A 305 11.79 -22.15 -24.28
CA GLY A 305 12.00 -22.68 -22.94
C GLY A 305 12.73 -24.02 -22.92
N PHE A 306 13.25 -24.35 -21.74
CA PHE A 306 13.95 -25.60 -21.45
C PHE A 306 13.13 -26.87 -21.76
N SER A 307 11.80 -26.79 -21.74
CA SER A 307 10.91 -27.93 -21.99
C SER A 307 11.09 -28.56 -23.37
N ALA A 308 11.63 -27.84 -24.35
CA ALA A 308 11.96 -28.40 -25.66
C ALA A 308 13.19 -29.34 -25.63
N TYR A 309 13.91 -29.40 -24.50
CA TYR A 309 15.19 -30.10 -24.32
C TYR A 309 15.16 -31.16 -23.22
N SER A 310 14.00 -31.41 -22.59
CA SER A 310 13.90 -32.33 -21.44
C SER A 310 14.21 -33.79 -21.77
N GLU A 311 14.15 -34.18 -23.05
CA GLU A 311 14.44 -35.55 -23.51
C GLU A 311 15.90 -35.73 -23.98
N LEU A 312 16.66 -34.63 -24.09
CA LEU A 312 18.06 -34.68 -24.53
C LEU A 312 18.96 -34.97 -23.32
N SER A 313 19.75 -36.04 -23.40
CA SER A 313 20.66 -36.48 -22.32
C SER A 313 21.66 -35.39 -21.89
N THR A 314 22.01 -34.48 -22.81
CA THR A 314 22.89 -33.33 -22.57
C THR A 314 22.34 -32.29 -21.59
N TRP A 315 21.03 -32.27 -21.36
CA TRP A 315 20.34 -31.30 -20.49
C TRP A 315 19.62 -31.96 -19.30
N SER A 316 20.24 -33.00 -18.74
CA SER A 316 19.78 -33.64 -17.51
C SER A 316 20.29 -32.93 -16.26
N PHE A 317 19.47 -32.90 -15.21
CA PHE A 317 19.85 -32.42 -13.89
C PHE A 317 19.15 -33.22 -12.80
N GLU A 318 19.81 -33.34 -11.65
CA GLU A 318 19.20 -33.95 -10.48
C GLU A 318 17.96 -33.16 -10.01
N PRO A 319 16.86 -33.83 -9.63
CA PRO A 319 15.67 -33.19 -9.10
C PRO A 319 15.98 -32.21 -7.97
N PHE A 320 15.30 -31.07 -7.94
CA PHE A 320 15.43 -30.09 -6.85
C PHE A 320 14.83 -30.67 -5.58
N LYS A 321 15.56 -30.60 -4.45
CA LYS A 321 15.12 -31.21 -3.18
C LYS A 321 14.93 -30.15 -2.11
N LEU A 322 13.84 -30.27 -1.36
CA LEU A 322 13.58 -29.43 -0.20
C LEU A 322 13.00 -30.26 0.94
N GLY A 323 13.85 -30.66 1.89
CA GLY A 323 13.49 -31.68 2.87
C GLY A 323 13.03 -32.96 2.19
N LYS A 324 11.75 -33.33 2.38
CA LYS A 324 11.13 -34.52 1.74
C LYS A 324 10.53 -34.24 0.35
N LEU A 325 10.43 -32.98 -0.05
CA LEU A 325 9.88 -32.59 -1.35
C LEU A 325 10.94 -32.76 -2.44
N SER A 326 10.51 -33.20 -3.62
CA SER A 326 11.35 -33.39 -4.80
C SER A 326 10.64 -32.83 -6.03
N PHE A 327 11.35 -32.08 -6.85
CA PHE A 327 10.83 -31.44 -8.06
C PHE A 327 11.67 -31.89 -9.27
N ALA A 328 11.07 -32.70 -10.14
CA ALA A 328 11.77 -33.27 -11.29
C ALA A 328 12.08 -32.24 -12.39
N THR A 329 11.37 -31.11 -12.42
CA THR A 329 11.53 -30.10 -13.48
C THR A 329 11.68 -28.70 -12.90
N ILE A 330 12.39 -27.83 -13.63
CA ILE A 330 12.47 -26.38 -13.33
C ILE A 330 11.07 -25.78 -13.24
N GLY A 331 10.15 -26.18 -14.14
CA GLY A 331 8.76 -25.70 -14.12
C GLY A 331 8.08 -26.01 -12.79
N SER A 332 8.11 -27.27 -12.34
CA SER A 332 7.50 -27.67 -11.06
C SER A 332 8.11 -26.96 -9.85
N PHE A 333 9.43 -26.71 -9.86
CA PHE A 333 10.08 -25.96 -8.79
C PHE A 333 9.69 -24.49 -8.82
N LYS A 334 9.65 -23.84 -10.00
CA LYS A 334 9.16 -22.45 -10.13
C LYS A 334 7.72 -22.31 -9.68
N ASP A 335 6.83 -23.24 -10.04
CA ASP A 335 5.43 -23.24 -9.59
C ASP A 335 5.32 -23.26 -8.06
N TYR A 336 6.15 -24.08 -7.40
CA TYR A 336 6.25 -24.09 -5.94
C TYR A 336 6.76 -22.74 -5.38
N LEU A 337 7.76 -22.12 -6.00
CA LEU A 337 8.25 -20.79 -5.59
C LEU A 337 7.16 -19.71 -5.77
N PHE A 338 6.39 -19.75 -6.86
CA PHE A 338 5.24 -18.85 -7.04
C PHE A 338 4.19 -19.04 -5.97
N GLU A 339 3.93 -20.29 -5.59
CA GLU A 339 2.98 -20.62 -4.55
C GLU A 339 3.39 -19.99 -3.22
N LEU A 340 4.64 -20.22 -2.80
CA LEU A 340 5.19 -19.64 -1.59
C LEU A 340 5.19 -18.10 -1.64
N ASP A 341 5.54 -17.51 -2.77
CA ASP A 341 5.60 -16.07 -2.98
C ASP A 341 4.24 -15.39 -2.73
N TYR A 342 3.15 -15.84 -3.37
CA TYR A 342 1.84 -15.22 -3.15
C TYR A 342 1.29 -15.51 -1.74
N LYS A 343 1.58 -16.69 -1.16
CA LYS A 343 1.17 -17.03 0.21
C LYS A 343 1.87 -16.14 1.23
N CYS A 344 3.18 -15.95 1.10
CA CYS A 344 3.94 -15.07 1.98
C CYS A 344 3.45 -13.62 1.90
N LYS A 345 3.19 -13.11 0.68
CA LYS A 345 2.58 -11.78 0.49
C LYS A 345 1.24 -11.64 1.17
N ALA A 346 0.33 -12.59 0.94
CA ALA A 346 -1.00 -12.58 1.55
C ALA A 346 -0.88 -12.56 3.09
N MET A 347 0.00 -13.39 3.66
CA MET A 347 0.24 -13.44 5.11
C MET A 347 0.79 -12.12 5.66
N CYS A 348 1.76 -11.49 4.97
CA CYS A 348 2.27 -10.19 5.38
C CYS A 348 1.16 -9.13 5.45
N LEU A 349 0.27 -9.09 4.43
CA LEU A 349 -0.84 -8.14 4.39
C LEU A 349 -1.93 -8.44 5.43
N ILE A 350 -2.31 -9.72 5.57
CA ILE A 350 -3.35 -10.16 6.51
C ILE A 350 -2.95 -9.88 7.96
N LEU A 351 -1.67 -10.12 8.31
CA LEU A 351 -1.19 -10.07 9.69
C LEU A 351 -0.65 -8.70 10.13
N SER A 352 -0.57 -7.73 9.23
CA SER A 352 -0.13 -6.35 9.55
C SER A 352 -1.15 -5.28 9.15
N GLY A 353 -2.04 -5.55 8.20
CA GLY A 353 -2.94 -4.55 7.65
C GLY A 353 -2.23 -3.49 6.79
N MET A 354 -0.98 -3.70 6.37
CA MET A 354 -0.26 -2.77 5.49
C MET A 354 -0.83 -2.78 4.05
N ARG A 355 -0.51 -1.75 3.26
CA ARG A 355 -0.85 -1.66 1.83
C ARG A 355 0.08 -2.57 1.04
N ILE A 356 -0.39 -3.02 -0.11
CA ILE A 356 0.46 -3.80 -1.03
C ILE A 356 1.67 -3.00 -1.52
N ASP A 357 1.52 -1.69 -1.73
CA ASP A 357 2.63 -0.82 -2.15
C ASP A 357 3.65 -0.61 -1.01
N GLU A 358 3.18 -0.63 0.24
CA GLU A 358 4.03 -0.57 1.44
C GLU A 358 4.84 -1.85 1.57
N LEU A 359 4.20 -3.02 1.44
CA LEU A 359 4.90 -4.31 1.36
C LEU A 359 5.90 -4.31 0.20
N ASN A 360 5.55 -3.70 -0.94
CA ASN A 360 6.44 -3.70 -2.08
C ASN A 360 7.73 -2.92 -1.91
N SER A 361 7.66 -1.90 -1.05
CA SER A 361 8.77 -0.98 -0.82
C SER A 361 9.66 -1.43 0.34
N MET A 362 9.35 -2.56 0.98
CA MET A 362 10.13 -3.10 2.10
C MET A 362 11.49 -3.61 1.64
N HIS A 363 12.54 -3.22 2.36
CA HIS A 363 13.89 -3.73 2.11
C HIS A 363 13.98 -5.22 2.51
N PRO A 364 14.66 -6.10 1.76
CA PRO A 364 14.74 -7.53 2.08
C PRO A 364 15.37 -7.80 3.45
N ASP A 365 16.45 -7.07 3.78
CA ASP A 365 17.21 -7.31 5.02
C ASP A 365 16.70 -6.50 6.23
N PHE A 366 16.08 -5.34 6.01
CA PHE A 366 15.63 -4.44 7.08
C PHE A 366 14.12 -4.35 7.21
N GLY A 367 13.38 -4.90 6.25
CA GLY A 367 11.93 -4.83 6.19
C GLY A 367 11.28 -5.53 7.37
N ALA A 368 11.75 -6.71 7.76
CA ALA A 368 11.25 -7.42 8.95
C ALA A 368 12.27 -7.35 10.09
N GLN A 369 11.88 -6.73 11.21
CA GLN A 369 12.72 -6.55 12.39
C GLN A 369 12.03 -7.13 13.63
N SER A 370 12.78 -7.21 14.72
CA SER A 370 12.23 -7.59 16.02
C SER A 370 13.01 -6.90 17.13
N TYR A 371 12.34 -6.54 18.20
CA TYR A 371 12.94 -6.04 19.42
C TYR A 371 12.29 -6.68 20.64
N THR A 372 13.01 -6.73 21.75
CA THR A 372 12.49 -7.27 23.00
C THR A 372 11.94 -6.14 23.84
N TYR A 373 10.72 -6.31 24.35
CA TYR A 373 10.06 -5.38 25.26
C TYR A 373 9.35 -6.18 26.34
N ASN A 374 9.61 -5.89 27.62
CA ASN A 374 9.07 -6.65 28.76
C ASN A 374 9.22 -8.18 28.62
N GLN A 375 10.42 -8.63 28.23
CA GLN A 375 10.73 -10.05 27.96
C GLN A 375 9.93 -10.69 26.81
N GLN A 376 9.06 -9.94 26.14
CA GLN A 376 8.33 -10.36 24.97
C GLN A 376 9.03 -9.88 23.70
N LYS A 377 9.21 -10.78 22.73
CA LYS A 377 9.73 -10.42 21.42
C LYS A 377 8.59 -9.84 20.58
N ILE A 378 8.75 -8.59 20.16
CA ILE A 378 7.82 -7.89 19.28
C ILE A 378 8.38 -7.92 17.87
N HIS A 379 7.56 -8.33 16.90
CA HIS A 379 7.93 -8.34 15.49
C HIS A 379 7.29 -7.15 14.77
N VAL A 380 8.09 -6.49 13.95
CA VAL A 380 7.64 -5.32 13.19
C VAL A 380 8.10 -5.38 11.75
N PHE A 381 7.32 -4.75 10.89
CA PHE A 381 7.69 -4.41 9.54
C PHE A 381 8.01 -2.93 9.43
N THR A 382 9.05 -2.60 8.66
CA THR A 382 9.44 -1.22 8.36
C THR A 382 9.40 -0.99 6.86
N THR A 383 8.83 0.14 6.44
CA THR A 383 8.71 0.51 5.04
C THR A 383 8.77 2.03 4.86
N ARG A 384 9.12 2.49 3.66
CA ARG A 384 9.05 3.90 3.27
C ARG A 384 7.72 4.15 2.54
N GLN A 385 6.90 5.08 3.04
CA GLN A 385 5.65 5.44 2.35
C GLN A 385 5.93 6.10 0.99
N SER A 386 5.08 5.79 0.01
CA SER A 386 5.12 6.33 -1.35
C SER A 386 4.19 7.54 -1.58
N LYS A 387 3.44 8.00 -0.58
CA LYS A 387 2.47 9.11 -0.72
C LYS A 387 2.87 10.30 0.13
N ILE A 388 3.78 11.10 -0.39
CA ILE A 388 4.14 12.40 0.17
C ILE A 388 3.09 13.42 -0.26
N LYS A 389 2.51 14.15 0.71
CA LYS A 389 1.94 15.47 0.49
C LYS A 389 2.89 16.49 1.11
N THR A 390 3.07 17.62 0.46
CA THR A 390 3.83 18.76 0.99
C THR A 390 3.29 19.12 2.39
N GLY A 391 4.18 19.26 3.37
CA GLY A 391 3.85 19.65 4.75
C GLY A 391 3.58 18.51 5.76
N ILE A 392 3.70 17.23 5.36
CA ILE A 392 3.60 16.10 6.31
C ILE A 392 4.86 15.25 6.19
N GLN A 393 5.72 15.28 7.20
CA GLN A 393 6.87 14.37 7.28
C GLN A 393 6.38 12.91 7.27
N THR A 394 7.02 12.10 6.43
CA THR A 394 6.91 10.65 6.47
C THR A 394 7.39 10.16 7.83
N ILE A 395 6.44 9.79 8.68
CA ILE A 395 6.73 8.92 9.82
C ILE A 395 7.33 7.63 9.22
N GLU A 396 8.42 7.12 9.81
CA GLU A 396 8.84 5.74 9.53
C GLU A 396 7.65 4.83 9.88
N ASP A 397 7.00 4.28 8.86
CA ASP A 397 5.81 3.49 9.05
C ASP A 397 6.23 2.10 9.56
N ILE A 398 6.11 1.95 10.87
CA ILE A 398 6.32 0.69 11.57
C ILE A 398 4.97 0.00 11.72
N PHE A 399 4.85 -1.20 11.16
CA PHE A 399 3.66 -2.06 11.31
C PHE A 399 3.98 -3.21 12.25
N VAL A 400 3.21 -3.37 13.33
CA VAL A 400 3.33 -4.55 14.18
C VAL A 400 2.77 -5.78 13.45
N THR A 401 3.43 -6.92 13.58
CA THR A 401 3.00 -8.20 13.00
C THR A 401 3.23 -9.34 13.99
N THR A 402 2.65 -10.50 13.73
CA THR A 402 2.96 -11.74 14.46
C THR A 402 4.27 -12.36 13.97
N GLN A 403 4.82 -13.32 14.74
CA GLN A 403 5.96 -14.15 14.33
C GLN A 403 5.71 -14.85 12.98
N THR A 404 4.48 -15.28 12.71
CA THR A 404 4.09 -15.88 11.42
C THR A 404 4.24 -14.90 10.27
N GLY A 405 3.79 -13.65 10.43
CA GLY A 405 3.98 -12.62 9.42
C GLY A 405 5.46 -12.30 9.21
N HIS A 406 6.23 -12.17 10.30
CA HIS A 406 7.68 -11.97 10.25
C HIS A 406 8.38 -13.11 9.47
N ASN A 407 8.00 -14.34 9.74
CA ASN A 407 8.52 -15.52 9.05
C ASN A 407 8.12 -15.57 7.57
N ALA A 408 6.89 -15.17 7.25
CA ALA A 408 6.41 -15.06 5.87
C ALA A 408 7.28 -14.06 5.08
N PHE A 409 7.59 -12.89 5.65
CA PHE A 409 8.48 -11.93 4.99
C PHE A 409 9.91 -12.47 4.86
N LYS A 410 10.43 -13.16 5.88
CA LYS A 410 11.74 -13.79 5.81
C LYS A 410 11.81 -14.79 4.65
N LEU A 411 10.83 -15.69 4.53
CA LEU A 411 10.75 -16.63 3.41
C LEU A 411 10.62 -15.92 2.06
N LEU A 412 9.75 -14.90 1.97
CA LEU A 412 9.61 -14.07 0.78
C LEU A 412 10.97 -13.47 0.35
N SER A 413 11.70 -12.87 1.28
CA SER A 413 13.02 -12.29 1.00
C SER A 413 14.04 -13.35 0.53
N THR A 414 14.04 -14.54 1.14
CA THR A 414 14.91 -15.66 0.74
C THR A 414 14.64 -16.12 -0.69
N ILE A 415 13.37 -16.18 -1.12
CA ILE A 415 13.02 -16.57 -2.50
C ILE A 415 13.59 -15.57 -3.51
N HIS A 416 13.51 -14.27 -3.22
CA HIS A 416 13.91 -13.23 -4.16
C HIS A 416 15.41 -12.92 -4.16
N ARG A 417 16.12 -13.17 -3.05
CA ARG A 417 17.53 -12.79 -2.90
C ARG A 417 18.45 -13.37 -4.00
N PRO A 418 18.40 -14.68 -4.36
CA PRO A 418 19.21 -15.22 -5.46
C PRO A 418 18.97 -14.56 -6.81
N TYR A 419 17.72 -14.18 -7.10
CA TYR A 419 17.39 -13.47 -8.33
C TYR A 419 17.97 -12.06 -8.35
N LEU A 420 17.83 -11.33 -7.23
CA LEU A 420 18.31 -9.95 -7.11
C LEU A 420 19.84 -9.86 -7.21
N LYS A 421 20.58 -10.85 -6.66
CA LYS A 421 22.05 -10.95 -6.83
C LYS A 421 22.48 -11.00 -8.30
N ARG A 422 21.62 -11.47 -9.22
CA ARG A 422 21.91 -11.66 -10.65
C ARG A 422 21.35 -10.58 -11.56
N ILE A 423 20.54 -9.66 -11.03
CA ILE A 423 19.98 -8.54 -11.81
C ILE A 423 20.98 -7.39 -11.77
N LYS A 424 21.41 -6.94 -12.95
CA LYS A 424 22.19 -5.70 -13.08
C LYS A 424 21.27 -4.53 -12.71
N GLU A 425 21.66 -3.74 -11.70
CA GLU A 425 20.95 -2.55 -11.24
C GLU A 425 19.44 -2.76 -10.97
N PRO A 426 19.08 -3.50 -9.89
CA PRO A 426 17.68 -3.77 -9.59
C PRO A 426 16.92 -2.48 -9.25
N SER A 427 15.85 -2.20 -10.00
CA SER A 427 14.97 -1.04 -9.76
C SER A 427 14.04 -1.18 -8.53
N GLY A 428 14.15 -2.30 -7.79
CA GLY A 428 13.29 -2.63 -6.66
C GLY A 428 13.75 -3.89 -5.92
N PHE A 429 13.10 -4.18 -4.80
CA PHE A 429 13.53 -5.22 -3.85
C PHE A 429 12.99 -6.63 -4.13
N PHE A 430 12.27 -6.84 -5.23
CA PHE A 430 11.61 -8.10 -5.52
C PHE A 430 11.69 -8.41 -7.01
N ALA A 431 12.16 -9.61 -7.33
CA ALA A 431 12.35 -10.09 -8.70
C ALA A 431 11.07 -10.65 -9.33
N SER A 432 10.98 -10.62 -10.66
CA SER A 432 9.98 -11.34 -11.43
C SER A 432 10.36 -12.82 -11.50
N LEU A 433 9.69 -13.66 -10.71
CA LEU A 433 9.92 -15.11 -10.72
C LEU A 433 9.52 -15.75 -12.06
N LYS A 434 8.74 -15.07 -12.91
CA LYS A 434 8.36 -15.57 -14.26
C LYS A 434 9.51 -15.46 -15.25
N ALA A 435 10.41 -14.50 -15.06
CA ALA A 435 11.60 -14.38 -15.89
C ALA A 435 12.47 -15.64 -15.74
N SER A 436 13.00 -16.12 -16.86
CA SER A 436 13.89 -17.29 -16.89
C SER A 436 15.25 -16.96 -17.51
N ASN A 437 15.28 -16.15 -18.58
CA ASN A 437 16.51 -15.90 -19.34
C ASN A 437 17.09 -14.50 -19.07
N PHE A 438 16.21 -13.50 -18.98
CA PHE A 438 16.53 -12.11 -18.69
C PHE A 438 15.84 -11.72 -17.39
N LEU A 439 16.59 -11.81 -16.28
CA LEU A 439 16.05 -11.53 -14.96
C LEU A 439 15.74 -10.04 -14.82
N THR A 440 14.60 -9.74 -14.22
CA THR A 440 14.11 -8.37 -14.03
C THR A 440 13.44 -8.24 -12.68
N THR A 441 13.37 -7.02 -12.17
CA THR A 441 12.56 -6.66 -11.00
C THR A 441 11.07 -6.67 -11.37
N ASN A 442 10.23 -6.96 -10.38
CA ASN A 442 8.77 -6.93 -10.57
C ASN A 442 8.24 -5.50 -10.36
N THR A 443 7.25 -5.11 -11.16
CA THR A 443 6.60 -3.80 -11.02
C THR A 443 5.52 -3.84 -9.94
N LYS A 444 5.20 -2.69 -9.36
CA LYS A 444 4.09 -2.54 -8.40
C LYS A 444 2.77 -3.12 -8.93
N ALA A 445 2.44 -2.79 -10.18
CA ALA A 445 1.24 -3.28 -10.85
C ALA A 445 1.27 -4.82 -11.04
N GLY A 446 2.42 -5.35 -11.49
CA GLY A 446 2.62 -6.80 -11.66
C GLY A 446 2.49 -7.57 -10.34
N TRP A 447 2.88 -6.96 -9.23
CA TRP A 447 2.80 -7.60 -7.93
C TRP A 447 1.37 -7.65 -7.37
N ASN A 448 0.59 -6.58 -7.56
CA ASN A 448 -0.84 -6.58 -7.23
C ASN A 448 -1.63 -7.57 -8.10
N ALA A 449 -1.38 -7.57 -9.40
CA ALA A 449 -2.04 -8.48 -10.33
C ALA A 449 -1.75 -9.95 -9.97
N SER A 450 -0.48 -10.30 -9.76
CA SER A 450 -0.08 -11.69 -9.47
C SER A 450 -0.60 -12.17 -8.11
N LEU A 451 -0.58 -11.34 -7.06
CA LEU A 451 -1.17 -11.71 -5.78
C LEU A 451 -2.67 -11.97 -5.91
N ARG A 452 -3.41 -11.06 -6.56
CA ARG A 452 -4.85 -11.17 -6.74
C ARG A 452 -5.22 -12.43 -7.53
N GLU A 453 -4.56 -12.66 -8.65
CA GLU A 453 -4.83 -13.81 -9.53
C GLU A 453 -4.56 -15.13 -8.82
N ASN A 454 -3.39 -15.26 -8.20
CA ASN A 454 -2.97 -16.52 -7.61
C ASN A 454 -3.74 -16.87 -6.33
N VAL A 455 -4.06 -15.90 -5.47
CA VAL A 455 -4.91 -16.16 -4.29
C VAL A 455 -6.31 -16.59 -4.74
N ASN A 456 -6.89 -15.95 -5.76
CA ASN A 456 -8.19 -16.38 -6.30
C ASN A 456 -8.13 -17.78 -6.94
N LYS A 457 -7.06 -18.10 -7.67
CA LYS A 457 -6.84 -19.45 -8.21
C LYS A 457 -6.76 -20.49 -7.09
N TRP A 458 -6.02 -20.19 -6.02
CA TRP A 458 -5.93 -21.07 -4.86
C TRP A 458 -7.27 -21.23 -4.14
N LEU A 459 -8.05 -20.15 -3.98
CA LEU A 459 -9.38 -20.21 -3.38
C LEU A 459 -10.35 -21.08 -4.18
N ASN A 460 -10.34 -20.95 -5.51
CA ASN A 460 -11.15 -21.79 -6.41
C ASN A 460 -10.79 -23.28 -6.25
N ALA A 461 -9.50 -23.60 -6.09
CA ALA A 461 -9.03 -24.98 -6.02
C ALA A 461 -9.23 -25.64 -4.63
N ASN A 462 -9.06 -24.89 -3.53
CA ASN A 462 -8.93 -25.50 -2.20
C ASN A 462 -10.12 -25.23 -1.26
N CYS A 463 -10.87 -24.14 -1.45
CA CYS A 463 -11.86 -23.70 -0.47
C CYS A 463 -13.31 -23.87 -0.91
N LEU A 464 -13.56 -24.42 -2.11
CA LEU A 464 -14.85 -24.33 -2.80
C LEU A 464 -15.43 -22.93 -2.56
N ASN A 465 -14.73 -21.89 -3.03
CA ASN A 465 -14.92 -20.46 -2.69
C ASN A 465 -16.32 -19.87 -2.94
N ARG A 466 -17.30 -20.71 -3.22
CA ARG A 466 -18.72 -20.43 -3.11
C ARG A 466 -19.06 -19.99 -1.69
N LEU A 467 -19.71 -18.85 -1.60
CA LEU A 467 -20.25 -18.33 -0.34
C LEU A 467 -21.29 -19.31 0.19
N THR A 468 -21.11 -19.74 1.45
CA THR A 468 -22.11 -20.50 2.19
C THR A 468 -23.20 -19.57 2.74
N VAL A 469 -24.26 -20.15 3.30
CA VAL A 469 -25.30 -19.38 4.02
C VAL A 469 -24.67 -18.56 5.15
N ASP A 470 -23.73 -19.14 5.91
CA ASP A 470 -23.02 -18.45 6.99
C ASP A 470 -22.12 -17.32 6.46
N ASP A 471 -21.43 -17.53 5.34
CA ASP A 471 -20.61 -16.48 4.73
C ASP A 471 -21.48 -15.30 4.27
N VAL A 472 -22.66 -15.57 3.68
CA VAL A 472 -23.61 -14.54 3.26
C VAL A 472 -24.18 -13.79 4.46
N SER A 473 -24.57 -14.50 5.52
CA SER A 473 -25.04 -13.90 6.78
C SER A 473 -23.98 -12.98 7.42
N PHE A 474 -22.72 -13.44 7.43
CA PHE A 474 -21.58 -12.65 7.88
C PHE A 474 -21.38 -11.39 7.01
N LEU A 475 -21.42 -11.54 5.68
CA LEU A 475 -21.24 -10.43 4.77
C LEU A 475 -22.39 -9.43 4.87
N GLN A 476 -23.63 -9.88 5.08
CA GLN A 476 -24.78 -9.01 5.32
C GLN A 476 -24.60 -8.18 6.60
N THR A 477 -23.99 -8.76 7.64
CA THR A 477 -23.68 -8.03 8.89
C THR A 477 -22.54 -7.03 8.70
N SER A 478 -21.48 -7.44 8.01
CA SER A 478 -20.28 -6.61 7.84
C SER A 478 -20.42 -5.53 6.76
N ASN A 479 -21.25 -5.79 5.74
CA ASN A 479 -21.46 -4.98 4.54
C ASN A 479 -22.95 -4.95 4.13
N PRO A 480 -23.86 -4.39 4.95
CA PRO A 480 -25.31 -4.47 4.75
C PRO A 480 -25.80 -3.81 3.45
N ASP A 481 -25.05 -2.82 2.94
CA ASP A 481 -25.38 -2.09 1.71
C ASP A 481 -25.02 -2.87 0.42
N GLN A 482 -24.59 -4.12 0.54
CA GLN A 482 -24.18 -4.95 -0.59
C GLN A 482 -24.93 -6.28 -0.59
N GLU A 483 -25.51 -6.62 -1.73
CA GLU A 483 -26.18 -7.90 -1.91
C GLU A 483 -25.15 -9.02 -2.10
N HIS A 484 -25.41 -10.13 -1.42
CA HIS A 484 -24.59 -11.34 -1.43
C HIS A 484 -25.48 -12.56 -1.63
N SER A 485 -25.09 -13.44 -2.54
CA SER A 485 -25.88 -14.64 -2.85
C SER A 485 -25.08 -15.90 -2.58
N VAL A 486 -25.74 -16.88 -1.98
CA VAL A 486 -25.18 -18.21 -1.72
C VAL A 486 -24.79 -18.85 -3.04
N GLY A 487 -23.65 -19.55 -3.07
CA GLY A 487 -23.15 -20.22 -4.26
C GLY A 487 -22.27 -19.36 -5.17
N LEU A 488 -22.21 -18.04 -4.99
CA LEU A 488 -21.31 -17.17 -5.75
C LEU A 488 -19.87 -17.26 -5.24
N ASN A 489 -18.91 -17.17 -6.15
CA ASN A 489 -17.49 -17.20 -5.82
C ASN A 489 -17.04 -15.91 -5.13
N TYR A 490 -16.42 -16.05 -3.95
CA TYR A 490 -15.72 -14.96 -3.29
C TYR A 490 -14.48 -14.54 -4.09
N LYS A 491 -14.36 -13.24 -4.36
CA LYS A 491 -13.24 -12.65 -5.11
C LYS A 491 -12.32 -11.88 -4.17
N PHE A 492 -11.12 -12.41 -3.98
CA PHE A 492 -10.06 -11.78 -3.20
C PHE A 492 -9.51 -10.52 -3.90
N THR A 493 -9.29 -9.46 -3.13
CA THR A 493 -8.52 -8.26 -3.52
C THR A 493 -7.65 -7.78 -2.34
N PRO A 494 -6.47 -7.20 -2.58
CA PRO A 494 -5.59 -6.80 -1.48
C PRO A 494 -6.22 -5.80 -0.50
N HIS A 495 -7.14 -4.93 -0.94
CA HIS A 495 -7.82 -4.00 -0.04
C HIS A 495 -8.68 -4.71 1.03
N GLN A 496 -9.17 -5.92 0.76
CA GLN A 496 -9.94 -6.70 1.73
C GLN A 496 -9.06 -7.12 2.92
N THR A 497 -7.75 -7.31 2.75
CA THR A 497 -6.85 -7.65 3.87
C THR A 497 -6.84 -6.55 4.92
N ARG A 498 -6.67 -5.29 4.49
CA ARG A 498 -6.72 -4.11 5.37
C ARG A 498 -8.08 -3.93 6.04
N ARG A 499 -9.16 -4.11 5.27
CA ARG A 499 -10.54 -4.03 5.79
C ARG A 499 -10.82 -5.13 6.81
N SER A 500 -10.38 -6.35 6.54
CA SER A 500 -10.56 -7.49 7.44
C SER A 500 -9.72 -7.34 8.70
N PHE A 501 -8.47 -6.88 8.57
CA PHE A 501 -7.63 -6.55 9.73
C PHE A 501 -8.34 -5.54 10.64
N ALA A 502 -8.80 -4.41 10.09
CA ALA A 502 -9.54 -3.41 10.86
C ALA A 502 -10.83 -3.96 11.48
N PHE A 503 -11.63 -4.71 10.71
CA PHE A 503 -12.88 -5.28 11.17
C PHE A 503 -12.68 -6.28 12.31
N TYR A 504 -11.74 -7.22 12.18
CA TYR A 504 -11.48 -8.22 13.20
C TYR A 504 -10.78 -7.62 14.42
N MET A 505 -9.78 -6.75 14.26
CA MET A 505 -9.08 -6.17 15.41
C MET A 505 -10.00 -5.30 16.27
N ILE A 506 -10.95 -4.57 15.67
CA ILE A 506 -11.96 -3.82 16.43
C ILE A 506 -13.08 -4.73 16.94
N GLY A 507 -13.62 -5.62 16.10
CA GLY A 507 -14.75 -6.49 16.45
C GLY A 507 -14.42 -7.49 17.55
N LEU A 508 -13.17 -7.93 17.61
CA LEU A 508 -12.63 -8.78 18.68
C LEU A 508 -12.04 -7.96 19.85
N GLU A 509 -12.14 -6.63 19.81
CA GLU A 509 -11.58 -5.70 20.81
C GLU A 509 -10.06 -5.87 21.06
N LEU A 510 -9.32 -6.42 20.10
CA LEU A 510 -7.86 -6.63 20.18
C LEU A 510 -7.08 -5.32 20.02
N MET A 511 -7.70 -4.30 19.42
CA MET A 511 -7.16 -2.95 19.30
C MET A 511 -8.28 -1.93 19.48
N ALA A 512 -7.91 -0.73 19.93
CA ALA A 512 -8.78 0.43 19.80
C ALA A 512 -8.50 1.22 18.51
N PHE A 513 -9.48 2.03 18.10
CA PHE A 513 -9.38 2.89 16.91
C PHE A 513 -8.09 3.72 16.79
N PRO A 514 -7.50 4.26 17.87
CA PRO A 514 -6.31 5.10 17.76
C PRO A 514 -5.05 4.29 17.50
N GLN A 515 -4.94 3.10 18.12
CA GLN A 515 -3.91 2.12 17.78
C GLN A 515 -4.08 1.65 16.34
N LEU A 516 -5.31 1.36 15.91
CA LEU A 516 -5.60 0.95 14.54
C LEU A 516 -5.31 2.08 13.53
N LYS A 517 -5.58 3.34 13.88
CA LYS A 517 -5.25 4.51 13.06
C LYS A 517 -3.74 4.59 12.84
N LYS A 518 -2.93 4.40 13.90
CA LYS A 518 -1.47 4.34 13.82
C LYS A 518 -1.02 3.14 12.98
N GLN A 519 -1.50 1.93 13.29
CA GLN A 519 -1.14 0.70 12.58
C GLN A 519 -1.49 0.73 11.09
N LEU A 520 -2.56 1.41 10.69
CA LEU A 520 -2.94 1.53 9.27
C LEU A 520 -2.41 2.80 8.60
N SER A 521 -1.67 3.63 9.34
CA SER A 521 -1.19 4.95 8.89
C SER A 521 -2.30 5.78 8.26
N HIS A 522 -3.46 5.82 8.91
CA HIS A 522 -4.62 6.58 8.45
C HIS A 522 -4.52 8.04 8.89
N LEU A 523 -4.85 8.95 7.96
CA LEU A 523 -4.81 10.39 8.21
C LEU A 523 -5.82 10.81 9.31
N SER A 524 -7.01 10.22 9.31
CA SER A 524 -8.10 10.59 10.22
C SER A 524 -8.74 9.38 10.91
N THR A 525 -9.28 9.60 12.11
CA THR A 525 -10.04 8.58 12.85
C THR A 525 -11.32 8.19 12.10
N ALA A 526 -11.93 9.11 11.35
CA ALA A 526 -13.10 8.82 10.51
C ALA A 526 -12.78 7.77 9.43
N MET A 527 -11.61 7.85 8.79
CA MET A 527 -11.15 6.83 7.85
C MET A 527 -10.99 5.48 8.55
N THR A 528 -10.37 5.43 9.73
CA THR A 528 -10.24 4.19 10.51
C THR A 528 -11.59 3.60 10.90
N ARG A 529 -12.55 4.43 11.35
CA ARG A 529 -13.92 3.98 11.66
C ARG A 529 -14.62 3.42 10.43
N HIS A 530 -14.46 4.07 9.27
CA HIS A 530 -14.96 3.51 8.02
C HIS A 530 -14.35 2.13 7.75
N TYR A 531 -13.02 1.97 7.84
CA TYR A 531 -12.36 0.67 7.68
C TYR A 531 -12.76 -0.39 8.71
N ALA A 532 -13.35 -0.03 9.84
CA ALA A 532 -13.84 -0.95 10.87
C ALA A 532 -15.38 -0.90 11.01
N ASN A 533 -16.08 -0.37 10.01
CA ASN A 533 -17.54 -0.24 10.04
C ASN A 533 -18.20 -1.60 10.33
N ASN A 534 -19.29 -1.58 11.09
CA ASN A 534 -20.07 -2.76 11.51
C ASN A 534 -19.35 -3.83 12.37
N ALA A 535 -18.07 -3.63 12.72
CA ALA A 535 -17.30 -4.62 13.49
C ALA A 535 -17.88 -4.91 14.88
N THR A 536 -18.49 -3.91 15.52
CA THR A 536 -19.08 -4.03 16.87
C THR A 536 -20.31 -4.93 16.91
N TYR A 537 -21.06 -5.05 15.81
CA TYR A 537 -22.20 -5.97 15.74
C TYR A 537 -21.73 -7.42 15.69
N TRP A 538 -20.64 -7.67 14.96
CA TRP A 538 -20.01 -9.00 14.90
C TRP A 538 -19.47 -9.44 16.27
N GLY A 539 -18.83 -8.55 17.02
CA GLY A 539 -18.29 -8.85 18.34
C GLY A 539 -19.34 -9.25 19.39
N LYS A 540 -20.60 -8.85 19.21
CA LYS A 540 -21.73 -9.22 20.09
C LYS A 540 -22.36 -10.58 19.75
N LEU A 541 -22.01 -11.17 18.61
CA LEU A 541 -22.62 -12.42 18.12
C LEU A 541 -21.90 -13.69 18.62
N ARG A 542 -20.81 -13.57 19.38
CA ARG A 542 -19.99 -14.72 19.79
C ARG A 542 -19.89 -14.83 21.31
N ASN A 543 -20.80 -15.59 21.91
CA ASN A 543 -20.86 -15.85 23.36
C ASN A 543 -19.52 -16.31 23.95
N GLU A 544 -18.75 -17.13 23.23
CA GLU A 544 -17.42 -17.56 23.66
C GLU A 544 -16.44 -16.39 23.87
N LEU A 545 -16.53 -15.33 23.04
CA LEU A 545 -15.72 -14.12 23.22
C LEU A 545 -16.24 -13.27 24.38
N ASP A 546 -17.56 -13.23 24.60
CA ASP A 546 -18.14 -12.55 25.76
C ASP A 546 -17.72 -13.20 27.08
N GLU A 547 -17.62 -14.53 27.13
CA GLU A 547 -17.12 -15.25 28.30
C GLU A 547 -15.65 -14.95 28.59
N GLU A 548 -14.79 -15.01 27.57
CA GLU A 548 -13.37 -14.65 27.70
C GLU A 548 -13.21 -13.16 28.06
N ARG A 549 -14.03 -12.27 27.48
CA ARG A 549 -14.06 -10.83 27.78
C ARG A 549 -14.40 -10.58 29.25
N VAL A 550 -15.48 -11.19 29.73
CA VAL A 550 -15.87 -11.07 31.14
C VAL A 550 -14.75 -11.61 32.03
N LEU A 551 -14.11 -12.71 31.65
CA LEU A 551 -12.98 -13.27 32.39
C LEU A 551 -11.77 -12.33 32.42
N GLN A 552 -11.42 -11.68 31.31
CA GLN A 552 -10.30 -10.73 31.28
C GLN A 552 -10.60 -9.47 32.10
N ARG A 553 -11.82 -8.93 31.99
CA ARG A 553 -12.26 -7.77 32.78
C ARG A 553 -12.33 -8.11 34.27
N SER A 554 -12.77 -9.32 34.62
CA SER A 554 -12.82 -9.76 36.02
C SER A 554 -11.43 -9.98 36.61
N LYS A 555 -10.50 -10.55 35.83
CA LYS A 555 -9.06 -10.63 36.20
C LYS A 555 -8.44 -9.24 36.38
N LEU A 556 -8.71 -8.32 35.46
CA LEU A 556 -8.20 -6.95 35.55
C LEU A 556 -8.70 -6.25 36.82
N LEU A 557 -10.00 -6.34 37.12
CA LEU A 557 -10.55 -5.78 38.36
C LEU A 557 -9.92 -6.43 39.59
N SER A 558 -9.81 -7.77 39.63
CA SER A 558 -9.10 -8.48 40.70
C SER A 558 -7.69 -7.94 40.88
N ASN A 559 -6.91 -7.84 39.80
CA ASN A 559 -5.54 -7.35 39.81
C ASN A 559 -5.42 -5.90 40.31
N VAL A 560 -6.38 -5.02 39.98
CA VAL A 560 -6.43 -3.64 40.50
C VAL A 560 -6.55 -3.67 42.02
N TYR A 561 -7.49 -4.45 42.56
CA TYR A 561 -7.71 -4.55 44.00
C TYR A 561 -6.60 -5.30 44.73
N GLU A 562 -6.03 -6.35 44.14
CA GLU A 562 -4.84 -7.04 44.65
C GLU A 562 -3.65 -6.10 44.74
N ARG A 563 -3.41 -5.27 43.71
CA ARG A 563 -2.34 -4.29 43.75
C ARG A 563 -2.56 -3.26 44.86
N ILE A 564 -3.79 -2.80 45.07
CA ILE A 564 -4.10 -1.88 46.18
C ILE A 564 -3.86 -2.56 47.53
N ALA A 565 -4.30 -3.81 47.69
CA ALA A 565 -4.09 -4.60 48.91
C ALA A 565 -2.60 -4.81 49.24
N GLN A 566 -1.76 -4.94 48.21
CA GLN A 566 -0.31 -5.05 48.34
C GLN A 566 0.40 -3.70 48.49
N ASN A 567 -0.34 -2.59 48.68
CA ASN A 567 0.19 -1.22 48.70
C ASN A 567 1.03 -0.87 47.44
N GLY A 568 0.64 -1.41 46.30
CA GLY A 568 1.28 -1.15 45.02
C GLY A 568 0.99 0.24 44.44
N ARG A 569 1.77 0.62 43.43
CA ARG A 569 1.64 1.91 42.74
C ARG A 569 0.41 1.94 41.83
N ILE A 570 -0.43 2.95 42.03
CA ILE A 570 -1.66 3.15 41.27
C ILE A 570 -1.95 4.65 41.19
N ALA A 571 -2.33 5.11 40.01
CA ALA A 571 -2.71 6.50 39.74
C ALA A 571 -4.16 6.57 39.22
N GLY A 572 -4.60 7.77 38.85
CA GLY A 572 -6.00 8.06 38.48
C GLY A 572 -6.85 8.42 39.70
N GLY A 573 -7.94 9.16 39.51
CA GLY A 573 -8.78 9.67 40.58
C GLY A 573 -9.42 8.54 41.39
N LYS A 574 -9.93 7.48 40.73
CA LYS A 574 -10.45 6.29 41.43
C LYS A 574 -9.33 5.53 42.12
N GLY A 575 -8.19 5.36 41.45
CA GLY A 575 -7.01 4.68 42.02
C GLY A 575 -6.54 5.35 43.32
N LYS A 576 -6.41 6.68 43.32
CA LYS A 576 -6.07 7.50 44.50
C LYS A 576 -7.11 7.37 45.60
N ALA A 577 -8.40 7.47 45.28
CA ALA A 577 -9.48 7.32 46.25
C ALA A 577 -9.44 5.94 46.92
N LEU A 578 -9.24 4.87 46.13
CA LEU A 578 -9.12 3.50 46.65
C LEU A 578 -7.87 3.32 47.51
N LYS A 579 -6.71 3.87 47.13
CA LYS A 579 -5.48 3.83 47.94
C LYS A 579 -5.66 4.57 49.27
N LYS A 580 -6.37 5.71 49.26
CA LYS A 580 -6.70 6.47 50.48
C LYS A 580 -7.64 5.70 51.41
N ILE A 581 -8.63 4.99 50.85
CA ILE A 581 -9.55 4.13 51.62
C ILE A 581 -8.81 2.91 52.19
N ALA A 582 -7.89 2.33 51.43
CA ALA A 582 -7.08 1.21 51.90
C ALA A 582 -6.17 1.60 53.07
N GLY A 583 -5.61 2.82 53.08
CA GLY A 583 -4.80 3.31 54.20
C GLY A 583 -3.58 2.43 54.52
N SER A 584 -3.12 2.41 55.78
CA SER A 584 -2.01 1.59 56.27
C SER A 584 -2.41 0.18 56.72
N HIS A 585 -3.71 -0.13 56.75
CA HIS A 585 -4.26 -1.41 57.19
C HIS A 585 -4.89 -2.11 55.99
N ASN A 586 -4.52 -3.35 55.69
CA ASN A 586 -5.02 -4.04 54.51
C ASN A 586 -6.54 -4.31 54.58
N TYR A 587 -7.34 -3.35 54.10
CA TYR A 587 -8.82 -3.34 54.16
C TYR A 587 -9.49 -4.50 53.39
N PHE A 588 -8.68 -5.32 52.72
CA PHE A 588 -9.09 -6.48 51.91
C PHE A 588 -8.83 -7.83 52.60
N GLU A 589 -8.19 -7.86 53.77
CA GLU A 589 -7.90 -9.11 54.50
C GLU A 589 -9.05 -9.61 55.39
N LEU A 590 -10.01 -8.75 55.76
CA LEU A 590 -11.14 -9.09 56.65
C LEU A 590 -12.51 -8.66 56.07
N GLY A 591 -13.53 -9.52 56.26
CA GLY A 591 -14.94 -9.22 55.96
C GLY A 591 -15.35 -9.28 54.47
N ASP A 592 -16.39 -8.51 54.12
CA ASP A 592 -17.03 -8.52 52.78
C ASP A 592 -16.12 -8.07 51.63
N ASN A 593 -15.03 -7.36 51.93
CA ASN A 593 -14.11 -6.82 50.93
C ASN A 593 -13.12 -7.85 50.39
N LYS A 594 -12.91 -9.00 51.06
CA LYS A 594 -12.05 -10.09 50.56
C LYS A 594 -12.54 -10.62 49.21
N ARG A 595 -13.86 -10.57 48.97
CA ARG A 595 -14.48 -10.97 47.70
C ARG A 595 -14.03 -10.11 46.51
N LYS A 596 -13.54 -8.88 46.74
CA LYS A 596 -13.02 -8.01 45.66
C LYS A 596 -11.66 -8.48 45.12
N LEU A 597 -10.99 -9.41 45.80
CA LEU A 597 -9.78 -10.10 45.33
C LEU A 597 -10.13 -11.38 44.55
N ASP A 598 -11.41 -11.71 44.42
CA ASP A 598 -11.85 -12.90 43.68
C ASP A 598 -12.33 -12.54 42.27
N VAL A 599 -11.84 -13.31 41.30
CA VAL A 599 -12.21 -13.18 39.89
C VAL A 599 -13.68 -13.57 39.67
N GLY A 600 -14.22 -14.52 40.44
CA GLY A 600 -15.60 -14.97 40.36
C GLY A 600 -16.60 -13.87 40.72
N TYR A 601 -16.35 -13.15 41.82
CA TYR A 601 -17.13 -11.99 42.25
C TYR A 601 -17.28 -10.93 41.15
N TRP A 602 -16.18 -10.53 40.52
CA TRP A 602 -16.22 -9.55 39.44
C TRP A 602 -16.92 -10.07 38.19
N ARG A 603 -16.76 -11.35 37.87
CA ARG A 603 -17.43 -11.99 36.73
C ARG A 603 -18.96 -11.91 36.86
N GLU A 604 -19.52 -12.15 38.04
CA GLU A 604 -20.97 -12.03 38.29
C GLU A 604 -21.47 -10.58 38.15
N LEU A 605 -20.74 -9.63 38.71
CA LEU A 605 -21.07 -8.20 38.62
C LEU A 605 -21.01 -7.67 37.19
N LEU A 606 -20.03 -8.12 36.41
CA LEU A 606 -19.88 -7.76 35.00
C LEU A 606 -21.01 -8.37 34.15
N LYS A 607 -21.36 -9.66 34.37
CA LYS A 607 -22.48 -10.32 33.66
C LYS A 607 -23.84 -9.68 33.97
N SER A 608 -24.04 -9.26 35.21
CA SER A 608 -25.28 -8.58 35.64
C SER A 608 -25.32 -7.09 35.30
N GLY A 609 -24.27 -6.53 34.69
CA GLY A 609 -24.20 -5.10 34.35
C GLY A 609 -24.02 -4.17 35.55
N LYS A 610 -23.80 -4.71 36.75
CA LYS A 610 -23.59 -3.94 38.00
C LYS A 610 -22.18 -3.34 38.10
N SER A 611 -21.23 -3.84 37.32
CA SER A 611 -19.86 -3.31 37.24
C SER A 611 -19.45 -3.14 35.78
N HIS A 612 -18.51 -2.25 35.55
CA HIS A 612 -17.93 -1.98 34.25
C HIS A 612 -16.44 -1.67 34.38
N ILE A 613 -15.66 -2.12 33.41
CA ILE A 613 -14.29 -1.67 33.22
C ILE A 613 -13.92 -1.74 31.73
N HIS A 614 -13.26 -0.71 31.22
CA HIS A 614 -12.67 -0.71 29.88
C HIS A 614 -11.32 0.00 29.85
N ALA A 615 -10.48 -0.34 28.88
CA ALA A 615 -9.20 0.34 28.69
C ALA A 615 -9.40 1.71 28.04
N ILE A 616 -8.89 2.75 28.70
CA ILE A 616 -8.77 4.12 28.19
C ILE A 616 -7.46 4.29 27.43
N ALA A 617 -6.39 3.62 27.85
CA ALA A 617 -5.10 3.51 27.16
C ALA A 617 -4.37 2.25 27.67
N PRO A 618 -3.24 1.82 27.08
CA PRO A 618 -2.43 0.74 27.64
C PRO A 618 -2.10 1.01 29.12
N GLY A 619 -2.53 0.12 30.02
CA GLY A 619 -2.35 0.27 31.47
C GLY A 619 -3.24 1.31 32.15
N MET A 620 -4.20 1.92 31.44
CA MET A 620 -5.13 2.93 31.99
C MET A 620 -6.57 2.48 31.73
N TYR A 621 -7.42 2.50 32.76
CA TYR A 621 -8.75 1.90 32.72
C TYR A 621 -9.82 2.82 33.29
N CYS A 622 -11.04 2.77 32.76
CA CYS A 622 -12.21 3.49 33.25
C CYS A 622 -13.22 2.51 33.80
N THR A 623 -13.90 2.88 34.88
CA THR A 623 -15.02 2.11 35.44
C THR A 623 -16.40 2.68 35.16
N ASN A 624 -16.49 3.81 34.43
CA ASN A 624 -17.75 4.41 34.01
C ASN A 624 -18.28 3.72 32.75
N ASN A 625 -19.51 3.22 32.78
CA ASN A 625 -20.18 2.59 31.63
C ASN A 625 -20.74 3.59 30.61
N GLN A 626 -20.89 4.86 30.98
CA GLN A 626 -21.32 5.95 30.10
C GLN A 626 -20.14 6.71 29.48
N CYS A 627 -18.90 6.36 29.85
CA CYS A 627 -17.72 7.00 29.30
C CYS A 627 -17.35 6.36 27.94
N ASP A 628 -17.57 7.13 26.88
CA ASP A 628 -17.27 6.72 25.49
C ASP A 628 -15.78 6.89 25.10
N MET A 629 -14.95 7.42 25.99
CA MET A 629 -13.54 7.64 25.74
C MET A 629 -12.78 6.31 25.58
N ARG A 630 -12.22 6.09 24.37
CA ARG A 630 -11.39 4.91 24.05
C ARG A 630 -10.10 5.30 23.31
N ILE A 631 -8.95 5.16 23.98
CA ILE A 631 -7.54 5.10 23.48
C ILE A 631 -7.00 6.31 22.70
N ASN A 632 -7.73 7.43 22.62
CA ASN A 632 -7.18 8.73 22.18
C ASN A 632 -7.64 9.84 23.11
N VAL A 633 -7.40 9.60 24.38
CA VAL A 633 -7.79 10.48 25.46
C VAL A 633 -6.81 11.65 25.53
N SER A 634 -7.38 12.83 25.66
CA SER A 634 -6.67 13.97 26.22
C SER A 634 -6.44 13.62 27.68
N LEU A 635 -5.19 13.27 28.03
CA LEU A 635 -4.88 12.71 29.35
C LEU A 635 -5.29 13.65 30.48
N ASP A 636 -5.30 14.96 30.21
CA ASP A 636 -5.82 16.03 31.06
C ASP A 636 -7.25 15.81 31.56
N GLU A 637 -8.14 15.24 30.75
CA GLU A 637 -9.51 14.94 31.18
C GLU A 637 -9.59 13.71 32.11
N CYS A 638 -8.54 12.88 32.12
CA CYS A 638 -8.54 11.60 32.82
C CYS A 638 -7.65 11.54 34.06
N VAL A 639 -6.59 12.35 34.20
CA VAL A 639 -5.63 12.25 35.32
C VAL A 639 -6.30 12.26 36.70
N ASP A 640 -7.41 12.98 36.84
CA ASP A 640 -8.18 13.13 38.08
C ASP A 640 -9.64 12.69 37.96
N CYS A 641 -9.99 11.87 36.97
CA CYS A 641 -11.35 11.39 36.80
C CYS A 641 -11.78 10.49 37.99
N GLU A 642 -13.00 10.64 38.51
CA GLU A 642 -13.46 9.81 39.64
C GLU A 642 -13.57 8.31 39.31
N PHE A 643 -13.50 7.96 38.01
CA PHE A 643 -13.70 6.61 37.51
C PHE A 643 -12.44 5.92 36.98
N ASP A 644 -11.32 6.63 36.85
CA ASP A 644 -10.13 6.13 36.19
C ASP A 644 -9.13 5.47 37.16
N VAL A 645 -8.47 4.44 36.64
CA VAL A 645 -7.48 3.64 37.36
C VAL A 645 -6.29 3.44 36.42
N ILE A 646 -5.14 3.95 36.83
CA ILE A 646 -3.90 3.92 36.05
C ILE A 646 -2.90 3.01 36.74
N MET A 647 -2.46 1.97 36.02
CA MET A 647 -1.59 0.91 36.51
C MET A 647 -0.18 0.96 35.90
N ASP A 648 0.02 1.64 34.78
CA ASP A 648 1.30 1.72 34.08
C ASP A 648 1.51 3.13 33.49
N GLY A 649 2.75 3.62 33.54
CA GLY A 649 3.12 4.97 33.10
C GLY A 649 3.75 5.05 31.71
N LEU A 650 4.04 3.92 31.04
CA LEU A 650 4.74 3.90 29.75
C LEU A 650 3.98 4.69 28.67
N TYR A 651 2.65 4.54 28.64
CA TYR A 651 1.84 5.28 27.68
C TYR A 651 1.90 6.80 27.94
N ALA A 652 1.87 7.20 29.21
CA ALA A 652 2.02 8.59 29.61
C ALA A 652 3.42 9.12 29.24
N GLU A 653 4.49 8.36 29.48
CA GLU A 653 5.85 8.74 29.12
C GLU A 653 6.02 8.90 27.59
N GLY A 654 5.52 7.93 26.82
CA GLY A 654 5.54 8.02 25.37
C GLY A 654 4.74 9.22 24.84
N LYS A 655 3.63 9.57 25.49
CA LYS A 655 2.83 10.78 25.15
C LYS A 655 3.53 12.07 25.55
N ARG A 656 4.23 12.08 26.69
CA ARG A 656 5.03 13.21 27.19
C ARG A 656 6.17 13.55 26.23
N LEU A 657 6.98 12.56 25.85
CA LEU A 657 8.10 12.75 24.93
C LEU A 657 7.66 13.16 23.52
N ASN A 658 6.57 12.59 23.01
CA ASN A 658 6.02 12.99 21.72
C ASN A 658 5.47 14.42 21.75
N ALA A 659 4.80 14.83 22.83
CA ALA A 659 4.31 16.19 22.98
C ALA A 659 5.47 17.20 23.03
N HIS A 660 6.52 16.89 23.79
CA HIS A 660 7.74 17.70 23.84
C HIS A 660 8.39 17.84 22.46
N ARG A 661 8.62 16.72 21.76
CA ARG A 661 9.19 16.74 20.41
C ARG A 661 8.37 17.61 19.45
N ASN A 662 7.05 17.46 19.46
CA ASN A 662 6.17 18.25 18.60
C ASN A 662 6.22 19.74 18.95
N LEU A 663 6.27 20.08 20.23
CA LEU A 663 6.42 21.45 20.72
C LEU A 663 7.70 22.08 20.17
N SER A 664 8.86 21.41 20.33
CA SER A 664 10.15 21.90 19.84
C SER A 664 10.18 22.07 18.32
N ILE A 665 9.68 21.09 17.57
CA ILE A 665 9.67 21.15 16.08
C ILE A 665 8.80 22.30 15.57
N LEU A 666 7.61 22.49 16.15
CA LEU A 666 6.69 23.54 15.73
C LEU A 666 7.22 24.94 16.08
N ASP A 667 7.91 25.07 17.21
CA ASP A 667 8.59 26.32 17.60
C ASP A 667 9.72 26.65 16.63
N GLU A 668 10.61 25.67 16.33
CA GLU A 668 11.71 25.82 15.37
C GLU A 668 11.22 26.21 13.96
N GLN A 669 10.04 25.76 13.57
CA GLN A 669 9.44 26.03 12.25
C GLN A 669 8.61 27.33 12.21
N GLY A 670 8.39 28.00 13.34
CA GLY A 670 7.52 29.17 13.42
C GLY A 670 6.05 28.87 13.15
N GLU A 671 5.62 27.60 13.28
CA GLU A 671 4.24 27.15 13.06
C GLU A 671 3.45 26.97 14.38
N LEU A 672 4.07 27.25 15.52
CA LEU A 672 3.45 27.15 16.83
C LEU A 672 2.44 28.31 17.04
N ASN A 673 1.22 27.96 17.47
CA ASN A 673 0.19 28.93 17.88
C ASN A 673 -0.28 28.64 19.31
N SER A 674 -0.92 29.62 19.95
CA SER A 674 -1.33 29.55 21.36
C SER A 674 -2.17 28.33 21.70
N SER A 675 -3.14 27.97 20.85
CA SER A 675 -4.02 26.82 21.10
C SER A 675 -3.24 25.50 21.09
N VAL A 676 -2.32 25.32 20.14
CA VAL A 676 -1.50 24.12 20.04
C VAL A 676 -0.47 24.07 21.16
N ALA A 677 0.14 25.20 21.51
CA ALA A 677 1.06 25.31 22.63
C ALA A 677 0.38 24.91 23.95
N SER A 678 -0.78 25.49 24.28
CA SER A 678 -1.53 25.14 25.49
C SER A 678 -1.90 23.66 25.55
N GLN A 679 -2.38 23.09 24.44
CA GLN A 679 -2.73 21.67 24.39
C GLN A 679 -1.52 20.76 24.66
N LEU A 680 -0.38 21.04 24.01
CA LEU A 680 0.84 20.22 24.18
C LEU A 680 1.41 20.34 25.60
N VAL A 681 1.38 21.54 26.19
CA VAL A 681 1.83 21.79 27.57
C VAL A 681 0.94 21.09 28.59
N VAL A 682 -0.38 21.24 28.47
CA VAL A 682 -1.36 20.54 29.32
C VAL A 682 -1.16 19.02 29.24
N GLN A 683 -0.90 18.49 28.04
CA GLN A 683 -0.61 17.06 27.87
C GLN A 683 0.69 16.66 28.57
N ILE A 684 1.76 17.46 28.46
CA ILE A 684 3.04 17.19 29.15
C ILE A 684 2.82 17.13 30.66
N ARG A 685 2.21 18.16 31.25
CA ARG A 685 1.97 18.26 32.70
C ARG A 685 1.08 17.14 33.22
N SER A 686 0.02 16.81 32.47
CA SER A 686 -0.84 15.67 32.78
C SER A 686 -0.07 14.34 32.80
N CYS A 687 0.84 14.12 31.85
CA CYS A 687 1.67 12.92 31.83
C CYS A 687 2.66 12.90 33.01
N GLU A 688 3.32 14.02 33.31
CA GLU A 688 4.26 14.16 34.43
C GLU A 688 3.58 13.87 35.77
N ARG A 689 2.33 14.33 35.95
CA ARG A 689 1.53 14.03 37.12
C ARG A 689 1.22 12.54 37.26
N ILE A 690 0.83 11.87 36.16
CA ILE A 690 0.62 10.40 36.17
C ILE A 690 1.91 9.68 36.58
N LEU A 691 3.07 10.07 36.03
CA LEU A 691 4.35 9.46 36.35
C LEU A 691 4.74 9.68 37.81
N SER A 692 4.48 10.88 38.34
CA SER A 692 4.66 11.22 39.76
C SER A 692 3.76 10.38 40.66
N ASP A 693 2.47 10.26 40.34
CA ASP A 693 1.51 9.45 41.10
C ASP A 693 1.89 7.95 41.12
N LEU A 694 2.52 7.48 40.04
CA LEU A 694 3.05 6.12 39.92
C LEU A 694 4.46 5.96 40.50
N GLU A 695 5.08 7.01 41.03
CA GLU A 695 6.47 7.02 41.53
C GLU A 695 7.48 6.50 40.47
N ILE A 696 7.25 6.82 39.20
CA ILE A 696 8.15 6.51 38.09
C ILE A 696 9.09 7.70 37.90
N PRO A 697 10.43 7.50 37.95
CA PRO A 697 11.37 8.60 37.72
C PRO A 697 11.22 9.19 36.31
N PHE A 698 11.17 10.51 36.21
CA PHE A 698 11.19 11.25 34.95
C PHE A 698 11.90 12.59 35.14
N GLU A 699 12.45 13.15 34.05
CA GLU A 699 12.96 14.51 34.02
C GLU A 699 11.86 15.46 33.57
N GLN A 700 11.54 16.45 34.39
CA GLN A 700 10.51 17.43 34.08
C GLN A 700 10.92 18.27 32.86
N ILE A 701 10.02 18.44 31.90
CA ILE A 701 10.28 19.25 30.72
C ILE A 701 10.19 20.73 31.08
N ILE A 702 11.32 21.41 30.92
CA ILE A 702 11.44 22.87 31.01
C ILE A 702 10.95 23.46 29.68
N LEU A 703 10.02 24.41 29.76
CA LEU A 703 9.45 25.05 28.58
C LEU A 703 10.38 26.18 28.10
N PRO A 704 10.64 26.32 26.78
CA PRO A 704 11.34 27.48 26.25
C PRO A 704 10.57 28.78 26.50
N GLN A 705 11.29 29.89 26.70
CA GLN A 705 10.67 31.21 26.91
C GLN A 705 9.77 31.65 25.74
N SER A 706 10.12 31.24 24.51
CA SER A 706 9.29 31.43 23.30
C SER A 706 7.90 30.82 23.46
N VAL A 707 7.81 29.64 24.08
CA VAL A 707 6.57 28.91 24.33
C VAL A 707 5.79 29.51 25.50
N GLU A 708 6.47 29.92 26.58
CA GLU A 708 5.83 30.55 27.75
C GLU A 708 5.02 31.80 27.36
N ASN A 709 5.52 32.58 26.40
CA ASN A 709 4.84 33.78 25.89
C ASN A 709 3.51 33.48 25.18
N PHE A 710 3.27 32.24 24.76
CA PHE A 710 2.01 31.81 24.15
C PHE A 710 0.96 31.34 25.16
N LEU A 711 1.33 31.16 26.44
CA LEU A 711 0.49 30.57 27.48
C LEU A 711 -0.20 31.64 28.34
N ILE A 712 -1.42 31.32 28.81
CA ILE A 712 -2.16 32.11 29.80
C ILE A 712 -1.62 31.74 31.19
N PRO A 713 -1.48 32.67 32.16
CA PRO A 713 -0.82 32.42 33.45
C PRO A 713 -1.26 31.15 34.20
N ASP A 714 -2.55 30.79 34.14
CA ASP A 714 -3.10 29.62 34.84
C ASP A 714 -2.62 28.26 34.29
N VAL A 715 -2.12 28.20 33.05
CA VAL A 715 -1.64 26.96 32.40
C VAL A 715 -0.20 26.62 32.81
N VAL A 716 0.56 27.60 33.30
CA VAL A 716 1.96 27.42 33.73
C VAL A 716 2.04 26.73 35.11
N SER A 717 0.96 26.79 35.89
CA SER A 717 0.84 26.32 37.28
C SER A 717 0.15 24.95 37.46
N ILE A 718 -0.29 24.29 36.39
CA ILE A 718 -0.80 22.90 36.38
C ILE A 718 0.39 21.95 36.20
#